data_AF-A0A7V6HH68-F1
#
_entry.id   AF-A0A7V6HH68-F1
#
_cell.length_a   1.000
_cell.length_b   1.000
_cell.length_c   1.000
_cell.angle_alpha   90.00
_cell.angle_beta   90.00
_cell.angle_gamma   90.00
#
_symmetry.space_group_name_H-M   'P 1'
#
loop_
_entity.id
_entity.type
_entity.pdbx_description
1 polymer ?
#
loop_
_entity_poly.entity_id
_entity_poly.type
_entity_poly.pdbx_seq_one_letter_code
_entity_poly.pdbx_strand_id
1 'polypeptide(L)'
;MNKKRGSYCFWVVLIVLSGGLLHAAEYLWTGAAGNGLWSDSANWSPAGVPAETNDLATFDAAATVTSPAAYTGAVAVTTGTLTLITPNGASHILAGPVSGAGALTVEGPGTLALFGVNTAFTGPIAVTNGTLLINDEAALGDNIAPLTIHSSGVLDLGGAPTSGSIKIVKPVTVAGTVDNTSIYAQQHAFGGRVTLAAGARFTGPGRFDIRNGTLDLDGQVFTKTGTNSVQIVGTTAVTNEPPGIAFDVQEGELLFADAVTFSGTSASTVEVAADACLAVYLVERPIPYSVRAASGVNLKANDGNSVLNTNLNIYTGPVQLNGDISVVGSTHSQQSLRGPVSGPGGVTVASSELLLANPANSYSGPTVVSGGVLRPLTPAALSPASALTVTNGGTLRLLSAPTSAEGWTDTDIAGVLTSSVFLDPTARLGIDTSLRDVTLDAPLADFTHGLVKYGTGTLDYLVSGPLESGALIVREGTLNIGPTGALTLPAPETVTVDPAAGRTGYLNLSGSTSVATADLGQGINQPALYAGSTGRGVVTFTNTASASVGRLDVGRENGSVGVIRLAPGTVLHSRSGSGNTAFAGINNGSYGYIQNDGGTFTNNGELALGLYTGSCGIYRQTAGEFAMAGGTVAPAGTQGGYYGGLTYIGRSGTGHAYVSGGSFVQYGNNQIHMGSRDTINGGLAVLTVDGDASVSADRIDCCANNPNSRVLINLLGGTLSLRYIWRSAQTGSSATVNFNGGTFQVAYNNQPNLFQGGTACIIYPGGGTIDTAGRNATPGTSLAGAPGMGVDAIALGSPGSGYLAPPLVTLSGGGGTGAFAFAEIDPDAGTVTAVRILNPGAGYTSRPSVTFSGGGGSG
;
A
#
# COMPACT_ATOMS: atom_id res chain seq x y z
N MET A 1 -3.33 97.94 -32.01
CA MET A 1 -4.23 98.44 -33.09
C MET A 1 -4.72 97.26 -33.92
N ASN A 2 -6.01 97.30 -34.27
CA ASN A 2 -6.75 96.51 -35.27
C ASN A 2 -6.08 95.34 -36.04
N LYS A 3 -6.56 94.13 -35.75
CA LYS A 3 -7.46 93.26 -36.56
C LYS A 3 -7.17 92.99 -38.06
N LYS A 4 -7.36 91.69 -38.38
CA LYS A 4 -7.86 91.03 -39.63
C LYS A 4 -6.81 90.56 -40.65
N ARG A 5 -6.99 89.48 -41.43
CA ARG A 5 -7.77 88.20 -41.44
C ARG A 5 -7.60 87.62 -42.88
N GLY A 6 -7.61 86.30 -43.04
CA GLY A 6 -8.11 85.59 -44.26
C GLY A 6 -7.03 85.02 -45.21
N SER A 7 -6.85 83.70 -45.36
CA SER A 7 -7.61 82.68 -46.17
C SER A 7 -7.19 82.67 -47.67
N TYR A 8 -6.94 81.57 -48.42
CA TYR A 8 -7.50 80.20 -48.54
C TYR A 8 -6.51 79.25 -49.30
N CYS A 9 -6.60 77.90 -49.16
CA CYS A 9 -7.09 76.95 -50.19
C CYS A 9 -6.92 75.44 -49.84
N PHE A 10 -7.68 74.60 -50.54
CA PHE A 10 -8.11 73.19 -50.33
C PHE A 10 -7.07 72.09 -50.67
N TRP A 11 -7.17 70.76 -50.43
CA TRP A 11 -7.89 69.75 -49.59
C TRP A 11 -7.19 68.38 -49.85
N VAL A 12 -7.05 67.49 -48.86
CA VAL A 12 -7.11 66.01 -49.04
C VAL A 12 -7.73 65.40 -47.78
N VAL A 13 -8.74 64.55 -47.97
CA VAL A 13 -9.46 63.80 -46.93
C VAL A 13 -8.73 62.49 -46.64
N LEU A 14 -8.50 62.20 -45.36
CA LEU A 14 -8.33 60.84 -44.86
C LEU A 14 -9.32 60.66 -43.69
N ILE A 15 -10.30 59.78 -43.87
CA ILE A 15 -11.15 59.27 -42.80
C ILE A 15 -10.45 58.05 -42.20
N VAL A 16 -10.15 58.10 -40.91
CA VAL A 16 -10.03 56.90 -40.08
C VAL A 16 -11.03 57.05 -38.94
N LEU A 17 -11.97 56.11 -38.91
CA LEU A 17 -12.97 55.94 -37.87
C LEU A 17 -12.29 55.71 -36.51
N SER A 18 -12.39 56.66 -35.59
CA SER A 18 -12.30 56.33 -34.17
C SER A 18 -13.67 55.78 -33.75
N GLY A 19 -13.80 54.46 -33.77
CA GLY A 19 -14.89 53.76 -33.12
C GLY A 19 -14.92 54.15 -31.64
N GLY A 20 -16.10 54.58 -31.18
CA GLY A 20 -16.35 54.75 -29.76
C GLY A 20 -16.26 53.40 -29.06
N LEU A 21 -15.50 53.38 -27.98
CA LEU A 21 -15.84 52.56 -26.83
C LEU A 21 -16.42 53.55 -25.81
N LEU A 22 -17.72 53.40 -25.54
CA LEU A 22 -18.42 54.11 -24.48
C LEU A 22 -17.71 53.78 -23.15
N HIS A 23 -17.06 54.78 -22.54
CA HIS A 23 -16.68 54.67 -21.13
C HIS A 23 -17.97 54.59 -20.30
N ALA A 24 -18.07 53.60 -19.41
CA ALA A 24 -19.02 53.63 -18.31
C ALA A 24 -18.76 54.91 -17.49
N ALA A 25 -19.82 55.54 -16.97
CA ALA A 25 -19.65 56.69 -16.08
C ALA A 25 -18.94 56.20 -14.80
N GLU A 26 -17.69 56.60 -14.59
CA GLU A 26 -16.98 56.33 -13.34
C GLU A 26 -17.62 57.19 -12.24
N TYR A 27 -18.11 56.54 -11.19
CA TYR A 27 -18.70 57.23 -10.05
C TYR A 27 -17.64 57.36 -8.96
N LEU A 28 -17.39 58.60 -8.53
CA LEU A 28 -16.45 58.91 -7.45
C LEU A 28 -17.21 59.19 -6.15
N TRP A 29 -16.82 58.56 -5.06
CA TRP A 29 -17.40 58.85 -3.74
C TRP A 29 -16.94 60.21 -3.22
N THR A 30 -17.85 61.04 -2.70
CA THR A 30 -17.55 62.47 -2.36
C THR A 30 -17.44 62.81 -0.88
N GLY A 31 -17.65 61.88 0.05
CA GLY A 31 -17.39 62.10 1.47
C GLY A 31 -18.49 62.74 2.32
N ALA A 32 -19.31 61.93 3.01
CA ALA A 32 -20.05 62.14 4.28
C ALA A 32 -21.03 60.96 4.52
N ALA A 33 -21.40 60.62 5.78
CA ALA A 33 -21.99 59.33 6.17
C ALA A 33 -23.51 59.32 6.47
N GLY A 34 -24.19 58.16 6.24
CA GLY A 34 -25.39 57.74 7.02
C GLY A 34 -26.50 56.84 6.41
N ASN A 35 -26.46 56.40 5.14
CA ASN A 35 -27.71 56.28 4.33
C ASN A 35 -27.83 55.17 3.26
N GLY A 36 -26.97 54.15 3.21
CA GLY A 36 -27.08 53.10 2.16
C GLY A 36 -26.18 53.37 0.95
N LEU A 37 -24.87 53.20 1.14
CA LEU A 37 -23.83 53.70 0.24
C LEU A 37 -23.95 53.28 -1.22
N TRP A 38 -24.29 52.02 -1.47
CA TRP A 38 -24.46 51.47 -2.82
C TRP A 38 -25.87 51.66 -3.35
N SER A 39 -26.73 52.37 -2.63
CA SER A 39 -28.15 52.58 -2.94
C SER A 39 -28.58 54.05 -2.87
N ASP A 40 -27.70 54.97 -2.45
CA ASP A 40 -27.98 56.40 -2.34
C ASP A 40 -27.11 57.21 -3.31
N SER A 41 -27.77 57.78 -4.31
CA SER A 41 -27.16 58.65 -5.33
C SER A 41 -26.43 59.86 -4.77
N ALA A 42 -26.76 60.33 -3.55
CA ALA A 42 -26.13 61.49 -2.93
C ALA A 42 -24.67 61.24 -2.51
N ASN A 43 -24.28 59.97 -2.38
CA ASN A 43 -22.93 59.59 -1.97
C ASN A 43 -21.91 59.59 -3.13
N TRP A 44 -22.38 59.77 -4.36
CA TRP A 44 -21.59 59.62 -5.58
C TRP A 44 -21.59 60.91 -6.42
N SER A 45 -20.46 61.22 -7.03
CA SER A 45 -20.29 62.26 -8.03
C SER A 45 -20.06 61.61 -9.40
N PRO A 46 -20.87 61.95 -10.42
CA PRO A 46 -22.14 62.70 -10.35
C PRO A 46 -23.25 61.93 -9.60
N ALA A 47 -24.33 62.61 -9.18
CA ALA A 47 -25.40 61.99 -8.38
C ALA A 47 -26.04 60.77 -9.08
N GLY A 48 -25.64 59.56 -8.68
CA GLY A 48 -26.05 58.30 -9.28
C GLY A 48 -25.62 57.11 -8.43
N VAL A 49 -26.44 56.06 -8.41
CA VAL A 49 -26.11 54.82 -7.68
C VAL A 49 -25.36 53.89 -8.63
N PRO A 50 -24.19 53.33 -8.24
CA PRO A 50 -23.51 52.36 -9.06
C PRO A 50 -24.40 51.15 -9.37
N ALA A 51 -24.68 50.92 -10.64
CA ALA A 51 -25.37 49.74 -11.12
C ALA A 51 -24.48 48.51 -10.91
N GLU A 52 -25.08 47.44 -10.39
CA GLU A 52 -24.34 46.25 -9.94
C GLU A 52 -23.46 45.63 -11.03
N THR A 53 -23.68 45.82 -12.33
CA THR A 53 -22.97 45.07 -13.39
C THR A 53 -22.00 45.86 -14.27
N ASN A 54 -22.02 47.20 -14.29
CA ASN A 54 -21.22 47.98 -15.28
C ASN A 54 -20.53 49.24 -14.75
N ASP A 55 -20.80 49.66 -13.51
CA ASP A 55 -20.24 50.90 -12.98
C ASP A 55 -18.92 50.65 -12.23
N LEU A 56 -18.02 51.65 -12.24
CA LEU A 56 -16.80 51.67 -11.43
C LEU A 56 -17.03 52.56 -10.21
N ALA A 57 -16.99 51.97 -9.03
CA ALA A 57 -17.06 52.64 -7.74
C ALA A 57 -15.66 53.07 -7.28
N THR A 58 -15.34 54.36 -7.37
CA THR A 58 -14.02 54.89 -7.01
C THR A 58 -14.02 55.56 -5.64
N PHE A 59 -13.03 55.21 -4.81
CA PHE A 59 -12.73 55.79 -3.50
C PHE A 59 -11.31 56.37 -3.53
N ASP A 60 -11.17 57.68 -3.32
CA ASP A 60 -9.90 58.42 -3.34
C ASP A 60 -9.48 58.98 -1.98
N ALA A 61 -10.30 58.77 -0.94
CA ALA A 61 -10.04 59.11 0.44
C ALA A 61 -10.63 58.04 1.38
N ALA A 62 -10.48 58.23 2.69
CA ALA A 62 -11.06 57.30 3.68
C ALA A 62 -12.60 57.31 3.64
N ALA A 63 -13.21 56.14 3.54
CA ALA A 63 -14.65 55.95 3.43
C ALA A 63 -15.12 54.80 4.34
N THR A 64 -16.37 54.88 4.82
CA THR A 64 -16.98 53.84 5.67
C THR A 64 -18.36 53.46 5.14
N VAL A 65 -18.56 52.16 4.92
CA VAL A 65 -19.79 51.56 4.40
C VAL A 65 -20.44 50.71 5.50
N THR A 66 -21.66 51.03 5.92
CA THR A 66 -22.37 50.30 6.99
C THR A 66 -23.58 49.48 6.53
N SER A 67 -24.04 49.67 5.29
CA SER A 67 -25.24 49.02 4.76
C SER A 67 -24.84 47.86 3.84
N PRO A 68 -25.09 46.59 4.25
CA PRO A 68 -24.78 45.40 3.47
C PRO A 68 -25.36 45.44 2.06
N ALA A 69 -24.52 45.17 1.06
CA ALA A 69 -24.94 45.08 -0.33
C ALA A 69 -24.15 43.99 -1.07
N ALA A 70 -24.75 43.46 -2.14
CA ALA A 70 -24.04 42.64 -3.11
C ALA A 70 -23.68 43.51 -4.32
N TYR A 71 -22.39 43.61 -4.62
CA TYR A 71 -21.88 44.45 -5.69
C TYR A 71 -21.10 43.60 -6.68
N THR A 72 -21.58 43.50 -7.91
CA THR A 72 -20.94 42.73 -8.98
C THR A 72 -20.04 43.57 -9.90
N GLY A 73 -19.98 44.90 -9.67
CA GLY A 73 -19.25 45.87 -10.46
C GLY A 73 -17.83 46.11 -9.94
N ALA A 74 -17.05 46.92 -10.65
CA ALA A 74 -15.67 47.18 -10.28
C ALA A 74 -15.58 48.18 -9.12
N VAL A 75 -14.64 47.97 -8.19
CA VAL A 75 -14.36 48.87 -7.07
C VAL A 75 -12.90 49.33 -7.15
N ALA A 76 -12.63 50.63 -7.13
CA ALA A 76 -11.28 51.18 -7.09
C ALA A 76 -11.04 51.89 -5.76
N VAL A 77 -10.19 51.35 -4.91
CA VAL A 77 -9.69 52.01 -3.70
C VAL A 77 -8.34 52.64 -4.04
N THR A 78 -8.38 53.83 -4.64
CA THR A 78 -7.20 54.46 -5.24
C THR A 78 -6.22 54.95 -4.18
N THR A 79 -6.68 55.71 -3.18
CA THR A 79 -5.91 56.13 -2.00
C THR A 79 -6.80 56.15 -0.75
N GLY A 80 -6.23 56.18 0.46
CA GLY A 80 -6.99 56.14 1.72
C GLY A 80 -7.40 54.73 2.14
N THR A 81 -8.53 54.60 2.86
CA THR A 81 -9.02 53.33 3.41
C THR A 81 -10.52 53.17 3.19
N LEU A 82 -10.95 52.07 2.58
CA LEU A 82 -12.36 51.68 2.51
C LEU A 82 -12.68 50.72 3.65
N THR A 83 -13.49 51.16 4.62
CA THR A 83 -13.95 50.33 5.73
C THR A 83 -15.36 49.80 5.45
N LEU A 84 -15.54 48.49 5.41
CA LEU A 84 -16.82 47.81 5.26
C LEU A 84 -17.27 47.26 6.61
N ILE A 85 -18.23 47.93 7.24
CA ILE A 85 -18.87 47.51 8.49
C ILE A 85 -20.07 46.61 8.15
N THR A 86 -19.98 45.33 8.49
CA THR A 86 -21.02 44.33 8.25
C THR A 86 -21.78 44.03 9.55
N PRO A 87 -23.10 44.30 9.63
CA PRO A 87 -23.92 43.91 10.78
C PRO A 87 -24.00 42.39 10.97
N ASN A 88 -24.35 41.97 12.18
CA ASN A 88 -24.45 40.56 12.54
C ASN A 88 -25.47 39.83 11.65
N GLY A 89 -25.09 38.66 11.12
CA GLY A 89 -25.94 37.85 10.23
C GLY A 89 -26.13 38.43 8.82
N ALA A 90 -25.48 39.53 8.47
CA ALA A 90 -25.53 40.11 7.14
C ALA A 90 -24.22 39.85 6.36
N SER A 91 -24.28 40.08 5.04
CA SER A 91 -23.10 39.95 4.17
C SER A 91 -22.96 41.13 3.22
N HIS A 92 -21.73 41.67 3.14
CA HIS A 92 -21.29 42.42 1.97
C HIS A 92 -20.70 41.43 0.96
N ILE A 93 -21.04 41.56 -0.31
CA ILE A 93 -20.47 40.72 -1.37
C ILE A 93 -19.79 41.64 -2.38
N LEU A 94 -18.47 41.53 -2.53
CA LEU A 94 -17.71 42.16 -3.61
C LEU A 94 -17.34 41.07 -4.61
N ALA A 95 -18.19 40.92 -5.63
CA ALA A 95 -18.03 39.91 -6.68
C ALA A 95 -17.30 40.45 -7.92
N GLY A 96 -17.34 41.77 -8.15
CA GLY A 96 -16.54 42.42 -9.20
C GLY A 96 -15.11 42.74 -8.75
N PRO A 97 -14.21 43.12 -9.68
CA PRO A 97 -12.80 43.33 -9.38
C PRO A 97 -12.58 44.56 -8.51
N VAL A 98 -11.77 44.40 -7.46
CA VAL A 98 -11.22 45.48 -6.64
C VAL A 98 -9.84 45.87 -7.18
N SER A 99 -9.52 47.17 -7.19
CA SER A 99 -8.26 47.73 -7.71
C SER A 99 -7.78 48.93 -6.90
N GLY A 100 -6.53 49.37 -7.14
CA GLY A 100 -5.95 50.56 -6.49
C GLY A 100 -5.00 50.23 -5.33
N ALA A 101 -4.40 51.27 -4.73
CA ALA A 101 -3.35 51.12 -3.71
C ALA A 101 -3.81 51.47 -2.28
N GLY A 102 -5.04 51.96 -2.11
CA GLY A 102 -5.63 52.24 -0.80
C GLY A 102 -6.02 50.96 -0.05
N ALA A 103 -6.19 51.06 1.27
CA ALA A 103 -6.45 49.92 2.13
C ALA A 103 -7.92 49.48 2.13
N LEU A 104 -8.16 48.19 2.33
CA LEU A 104 -9.50 47.63 2.57
C LEU A 104 -9.59 47.12 4.01
N THR A 105 -10.56 47.62 4.77
CA THR A 105 -10.81 47.20 6.16
C THR A 105 -12.16 46.50 6.27
N VAL A 106 -12.18 45.30 6.84
CA VAL A 106 -13.39 44.53 7.18
C VAL A 106 -13.69 44.72 8.65
N GLU A 107 -14.89 45.21 8.97
CA GLU A 107 -15.34 45.50 10.32
C GLU A 107 -16.79 45.02 10.53
N GLY A 108 -17.22 44.93 11.80
CA GLY A 108 -18.56 44.49 12.19
C GLY A 108 -18.72 42.95 12.18
N PRO A 109 -19.63 42.39 12.98
CA PRO A 109 -19.71 40.93 13.22
C PRO A 109 -20.24 40.09 12.03
N GLY A 110 -20.58 40.69 10.89
CA GLY A 110 -21.04 39.99 9.69
C GLY A 110 -19.90 39.49 8.79
N THR A 111 -20.24 39.13 7.55
CA THR A 111 -19.29 38.59 6.56
C THR A 111 -19.07 39.51 5.37
N LEU A 112 -17.82 39.78 5.02
CA LEU A 112 -17.44 40.24 3.68
C LEU A 112 -17.06 39.04 2.82
N ALA A 113 -17.86 38.74 1.81
CA ALA A 113 -17.50 37.81 0.75
C ALA A 113 -16.73 38.56 -0.35
N LEU A 114 -15.43 38.29 -0.45
CA LEU A 114 -14.55 38.88 -1.46
C LEU A 114 -14.26 37.81 -2.52
N PHE A 115 -14.97 37.90 -3.65
CA PHE A 115 -14.99 36.85 -4.69
C PHE A 115 -14.49 37.33 -6.06
N GLY A 116 -14.26 38.63 -6.22
CA GLY A 116 -13.69 39.21 -7.43
C GLY A 116 -12.24 38.77 -7.68
N VAL A 117 -11.81 38.84 -8.94
CA VAL A 117 -10.39 38.66 -9.32
C VAL A 117 -9.71 40.03 -9.21
N ASN A 118 -9.01 40.25 -8.10
CA ASN A 118 -8.58 41.58 -7.65
C ASN A 118 -7.11 41.87 -7.96
N THR A 119 -6.55 41.30 -9.04
CA THR A 119 -5.10 41.38 -9.37
C THR A 119 -4.52 42.80 -9.49
N ALA A 120 -5.34 43.83 -9.67
CA ALA A 120 -4.94 45.24 -9.72
C ALA A 120 -5.03 45.96 -8.36
N PHE A 121 -5.45 45.27 -7.30
CA PHE A 121 -5.48 45.79 -5.94
C PHE A 121 -4.13 45.54 -5.27
N THR A 122 -3.43 46.63 -4.93
CA THR A 122 -2.06 46.64 -4.37
C THR A 122 -2.04 47.20 -2.95
N GLY A 123 -3.22 47.47 -2.38
CA GLY A 123 -3.37 47.94 -1.01
C GLY A 123 -3.46 46.80 0.01
N PRO A 124 -3.22 47.09 1.30
CA PRO A 124 -3.34 46.10 2.36
C PRO A 124 -4.82 45.78 2.67
N ILE A 125 -5.07 44.57 3.18
CA ILE A 125 -6.38 44.15 3.71
C ILE A 125 -6.25 43.96 5.22
N ALA A 126 -7.15 44.57 6.00
CA ALA A 126 -7.23 44.40 7.45
C ALA A 126 -8.60 43.88 7.86
N VAL A 127 -8.67 42.74 8.54
CA VAL A 127 -9.91 42.20 9.12
C VAL A 127 -9.92 42.53 10.60
N THR A 128 -10.57 43.63 10.98
CA THR A 128 -10.55 44.15 12.36
C THR A 128 -11.58 43.47 13.25
N ASN A 129 -12.76 43.19 12.71
CA ASN A 129 -13.87 42.51 13.37
C ASN A 129 -14.78 41.88 12.29
N GLY A 130 -15.24 40.64 12.48
CA GLY A 130 -16.07 39.92 11.50
C GLY A 130 -15.28 38.97 10.60
N THR A 131 -15.95 38.47 9.55
CA THR A 131 -15.42 37.43 8.67
C THR A 131 -15.10 37.95 7.28
N LEU A 132 -13.89 37.71 6.80
CA LEU A 132 -13.53 37.78 5.38
C LEU A 132 -13.62 36.37 4.78
N LEU A 133 -14.60 36.16 3.89
CA LEU A 133 -14.81 34.92 3.17
C LEU A 133 -14.21 35.03 1.76
N ILE A 134 -13.34 34.09 1.40
CA ILE A 134 -12.68 34.07 0.08
C ILE A 134 -12.92 32.75 -0.67
N ASN A 135 -12.87 32.81 -1.99
CA ASN A 135 -12.99 31.65 -2.88
C ASN A 135 -11.68 31.25 -3.59
N ASP A 136 -10.74 32.19 -3.72
CA ASP A 136 -9.46 32.05 -4.39
C ASP A 136 -8.44 33.06 -3.82
N GLU A 137 -7.14 32.86 -4.04
CA GLU A 137 -6.13 33.89 -3.69
C GLU A 137 -6.34 35.18 -4.48
N ALA A 138 -6.78 35.08 -5.72
CA ALA A 138 -6.98 36.24 -6.59
C ALA A 138 -7.94 37.27 -5.98
N ALA A 139 -8.79 36.87 -5.03
CA ALA A 139 -9.63 37.79 -4.24
C ALA A 139 -8.83 38.75 -3.35
N LEU A 140 -7.62 38.40 -2.94
CA LEU A 140 -6.87 39.16 -1.94
C LEU A 140 -6.01 40.28 -2.53
N GLY A 141 -5.91 40.41 -3.86
CA GLY A 141 -5.08 41.43 -4.50
C GLY A 141 -3.78 40.90 -5.07
N ASP A 142 -2.78 41.78 -5.22
CA ASP A 142 -1.40 41.42 -5.55
C ASP A 142 -0.78 40.49 -4.49
N ASN A 143 0.39 39.93 -4.75
CA ASN A 143 1.07 39.05 -3.79
C ASN A 143 2.04 39.79 -2.84
N ILE A 144 2.01 41.12 -2.80
CA ILE A 144 2.98 41.95 -2.07
C ILE A 144 2.34 42.56 -0.83
N ALA A 145 1.16 43.16 -0.98
CA ALA A 145 0.48 43.88 0.09
C ALA A 145 -0.06 42.91 1.15
N PRO A 146 0.13 43.22 2.45
CA PRO A 146 -0.17 42.29 3.53
C PRO A 146 -1.67 42.12 3.76
N LEU A 147 -2.06 40.91 4.15
CA LEU A 147 -3.34 40.61 4.78
C LEU A 147 -3.14 40.52 6.30
N THR A 148 -3.88 41.30 7.09
CA THR A 148 -3.80 41.27 8.56
C THR A 148 -5.15 40.89 9.16
N ILE A 149 -5.18 39.81 9.92
CA ILE A 149 -6.35 39.36 10.68
C ILE A 149 -6.17 39.80 12.13
N HIS A 150 -6.91 40.80 12.59
CA HIS A 150 -6.84 41.25 13.99
C HIS A 150 -7.57 40.28 14.92
N SER A 151 -7.43 40.49 16.24
CA SER A 151 -7.92 39.58 17.29
C SER A 151 -9.40 39.17 17.19
N SER A 152 -10.25 40.02 16.63
CA SER A 152 -11.69 39.73 16.44
C SER A 152 -12.06 39.42 14.98
N GLY A 153 -11.07 39.37 14.10
CA GLY A 153 -11.24 39.05 12.69
C GLY A 153 -11.16 37.56 12.41
N VAL A 154 -11.85 37.13 11.36
CA VAL A 154 -11.83 35.76 10.84
C VAL A 154 -11.48 35.80 9.36
N LEU A 155 -10.49 35.03 8.94
CA LEU A 155 -10.30 34.64 7.55
C LEU A 155 -10.97 33.28 7.34
N ASP A 156 -12.03 33.23 6.55
CA ASP A 156 -12.72 31.99 6.22
C ASP A 156 -12.40 31.54 4.78
N LEU A 157 -11.84 30.33 4.67
CA LEU A 157 -11.52 29.63 3.43
C LEU A 157 -12.75 28.90 2.85
N GLY A 158 -13.91 29.03 3.50
CA GLY A 158 -15.16 28.34 3.20
C GLY A 158 -15.77 28.63 1.83
N GLY A 159 -15.34 29.71 1.17
CA GLY A 159 -15.81 30.08 -0.17
C GLY A 159 -15.17 29.25 -1.29
N ALA A 160 -14.24 28.35 -0.96
CA ALA A 160 -13.55 27.52 -1.95
C ALA A 160 -14.53 26.69 -2.81
N PRO A 161 -14.46 26.76 -4.15
CA PRO A 161 -15.35 25.98 -5.01
C PRO A 161 -14.97 24.50 -5.12
N THR A 162 -13.71 24.16 -4.85
CA THR A 162 -13.16 22.79 -4.92
C THR A 162 -12.02 22.60 -3.92
N SER A 163 -11.54 21.37 -3.74
CA SER A 163 -10.37 21.10 -2.88
C SER A 163 -9.08 21.67 -3.48
N GLY A 164 -8.28 22.35 -2.66
CA GLY A 164 -6.97 22.89 -3.03
C GLY A 164 -6.98 24.09 -3.98
N SER A 165 -8.12 24.77 -4.14
CA SER A 165 -8.24 25.93 -5.01
C SER A 165 -7.64 27.20 -4.40
N ILE A 166 -7.73 27.39 -3.08
CA ILE A 166 -7.15 28.56 -2.41
C ILE A 166 -5.65 28.36 -2.21
N LYS A 167 -4.84 29.37 -2.57
CA LYS A 167 -3.36 29.32 -2.58
C LYS A 167 -2.68 30.61 -2.13
N ILE A 168 -2.95 31.10 -0.93
CA ILE A 168 -2.45 32.41 -0.46
C ILE A 168 -0.91 32.41 -0.39
N VAL A 169 -0.24 33.16 -1.28
CA VAL A 169 1.22 33.36 -1.29
C VAL A 169 1.64 34.74 -0.76
N LYS A 170 0.72 35.69 -0.62
CA LYS A 170 1.02 36.98 0.01
C LYS A 170 1.36 36.86 1.51
N PRO A 171 2.06 37.85 2.09
CA PRO A 171 2.27 37.90 3.53
C PRO A 171 0.95 38.00 4.30
N VAL A 172 0.75 37.12 5.29
CA VAL A 172 -0.42 37.13 6.18
C VAL A 172 0.03 37.27 7.62
N THR A 173 -0.55 38.21 8.37
CA THR A 173 -0.38 38.32 9.83
C THR A 173 -1.68 37.89 10.51
N VAL A 174 -1.61 36.95 11.45
CA VAL A 174 -2.79 36.37 12.13
C VAL A 174 -2.74 36.64 13.63
N ALA A 175 -3.61 37.52 14.12
CA ALA A 175 -3.94 37.69 15.54
C ALA A 175 -5.32 37.12 15.90
N GLY A 176 -6.21 36.96 14.90
CA GLY A 176 -7.55 36.39 15.05
C GLY A 176 -7.63 34.93 14.60
N THR A 177 -8.69 34.59 13.86
CA THR A 177 -9.00 33.20 13.47
C THR A 177 -8.79 32.97 11.98
N VAL A 178 -8.22 31.82 11.63
CA VAL A 178 -8.31 31.22 10.29
C VAL A 178 -9.23 30.01 10.38
N ASP A 179 -10.28 30.00 9.57
CA ASP A 179 -11.29 28.95 9.52
C ASP A 179 -11.39 28.37 8.09
N ASN A 180 -11.70 27.09 7.98
CA ASN A 180 -12.20 26.51 6.74
C ASN A 180 -13.56 25.89 7.02
N THR A 181 -14.62 26.68 6.82
CA THR A 181 -15.99 26.24 7.03
C THR A 181 -16.51 25.30 5.92
N SER A 182 -15.75 25.09 4.84
CA SER A 182 -16.15 24.22 3.73
C SER A 182 -15.91 22.73 4.00
N ILE A 183 -16.57 21.90 3.20
CA ILE A 183 -16.28 20.45 3.12
C ILE A 183 -15.02 20.14 2.29
N TYR A 184 -14.43 21.13 1.64
CA TYR A 184 -13.32 20.95 0.71
C TYR A 184 -11.99 21.15 1.43
N ALA A 185 -11.09 20.17 1.32
CA ALA A 185 -9.76 20.27 1.91
C ALA A 185 -8.91 21.28 1.10
N GLN A 186 -8.44 22.34 1.76
CA GLN A 186 -7.57 23.34 1.14
C GLN A 186 -6.09 22.99 1.39
N GLN A 187 -5.62 21.98 0.66
CA GLN A 187 -4.27 21.41 0.77
C GLN A 187 -3.13 22.39 0.40
N HIS A 188 -3.47 23.55 -0.15
CA HIS A 188 -2.51 24.56 -0.58
C HIS A 188 -2.83 25.94 0.01
N ALA A 189 -3.67 26.01 1.06
CA ALA A 189 -4.28 27.25 1.54
C ALA A 189 -3.27 28.37 1.73
N PHE A 190 -2.11 28.09 2.35
CA PHE A 190 -1.03 29.06 2.53
C PHE A 190 0.28 28.53 1.91
N GLY A 191 0.79 29.23 0.89
CA GLY A 191 2.10 29.00 0.28
C GLY A 191 3.13 30.09 0.57
N GLY A 192 2.70 31.21 1.16
CA GLY A 192 3.52 32.37 1.48
C GLY A 192 4.05 32.38 2.92
N ARG A 193 4.31 33.57 3.44
CA ARG A 193 4.66 33.80 4.85
C ARG A 193 3.40 34.03 5.67
N VAL A 194 3.18 33.21 6.70
CA VAL A 194 2.16 33.39 7.73
C VAL A 194 2.88 33.76 9.03
N THR A 195 2.70 34.98 9.51
CA THR A 195 3.24 35.47 10.78
C THR A 195 2.15 35.47 11.85
N LEU A 196 2.42 34.87 13.00
CA LEU A 196 1.48 34.90 14.12
C LEU A 196 1.61 36.18 14.95
N ALA A 197 0.49 36.58 15.54
CA ALA A 197 0.40 37.58 16.58
C ALA A 197 -0.43 37.00 17.74
N ALA A 198 -0.40 37.67 18.89
CA ALA A 198 -1.08 37.19 20.09
C ALA A 198 -2.58 36.96 19.83
N GLY A 199 -3.05 35.74 20.11
CA GLY A 199 -4.46 35.33 19.92
C GLY A 199 -4.74 34.47 18.69
N ALA A 200 -3.74 34.21 17.84
CA ALA A 200 -3.90 33.43 16.61
C ALA A 200 -4.57 32.05 16.84
N ARG A 201 -5.66 31.80 16.11
CA ARG A 201 -6.43 30.55 16.17
C ARG A 201 -6.65 29.95 14.79
N PHE A 202 -6.52 28.64 14.68
CA PHE A 202 -6.69 27.88 13.46
C PHE A 202 -7.76 26.80 13.71
N THR A 203 -8.86 26.83 12.95
CA THR A 203 -10.07 26.07 13.31
C THR A 203 -10.88 25.60 12.11
N GLY A 204 -12.00 24.93 12.35
CA GLY A 204 -13.03 24.65 11.36
C GLY A 204 -13.39 23.16 11.23
N PRO A 205 -14.38 22.83 10.39
CA PRO A 205 -14.69 21.47 9.98
C PRO A 205 -13.84 20.95 8.81
N GLY A 206 -13.36 21.84 7.93
CA GLY A 206 -12.57 21.50 6.74
C GLY A 206 -11.06 21.52 6.99
N ARG A 207 -10.32 20.59 6.39
CA ARG A 207 -8.85 20.60 6.43
C ARG A 207 -8.27 21.81 5.68
N PHE A 208 -7.17 22.37 6.16
CA PHE A 208 -6.31 23.24 5.34
C PHE A 208 -4.82 23.11 5.72
N ASP A 209 -3.96 23.50 4.78
CA ASP A 209 -2.50 23.34 4.92
C ASP A 209 -1.76 24.67 4.84
N ILE A 210 -0.65 24.74 5.58
CA ILE A 210 0.45 25.66 5.35
C ILE A 210 1.58 24.87 4.68
N ARG A 211 1.83 25.15 3.41
CA ARG A 211 2.62 24.28 2.52
C ARG A 211 3.68 25.04 1.74
N ASN A 212 4.93 24.57 1.78
CA ASN A 212 6.06 25.11 1.02
C ASN A 212 6.36 26.60 1.26
N GLY A 213 5.93 27.15 2.40
CA GLY A 213 6.06 28.56 2.75
C GLY A 213 6.86 28.80 4.02
N THR A 214 6.51 29.85 4.77
CA THR A 214 7.05 30.11 6.10
C THR A 214 5.90 30.28 7.10
N LEU A 215 5.94 29.52 8.19
CA LEU A 215 5.12 29.73 9.38
C LEU A 215 6.00 30.37 10.46
N ASP A 216 5.87 31.68 10.60
CA ASP A 216 6.62 32.46 11.57
C ASP A 216 5.77 32.65 12.83
N LEU A 217 6.17 32.02 13.95
CA LEU A 217 5.44 32.10 15.21
C LEU A 217 5.62 33.45 15.91
N ASP A 218 6.65 34.24 15.57
CA ASP A 218 6.96 35.53 16.22
C ASP A 218 6.91 35.49 17.77
N GLY A 219 7.37 34.37 18.35
CA GLY A 219 7.31 34.14 19.80
C GLY A 219 5.89 33.93 20.36
N GLN A 220 4.90 33.69 19.52
CA GLN A 220 3.49 33.47 19.88
C GLN A 220 3.09 31.98 19.83
N VAL A 221 1.92 31.69 20.38
CA VAL A 221 1.32 30.36 20.40
C VAL A 221 0.47 30.14 19.14
N PHE A 222 0.73 29.05 18.41
CA PHE A 222 -0.19 28.53 17.40
C PHE A 222 -1.32 27.76 18.09
N THR A 223 -2.54 28.30 18.12
CA THR A 223 -3.68 27.63 18.77
C THR A 223 -4.53 26.88 17.74
N LYS A 224 -4.61 25.56 17.85
CA LYS A 224 -5.45 24.69 17.01
C LYS A 224 -6.71 24.28 17.76
N THR A 225 -7.88 24.62 17.21
CA THR A 225 -9.21 24.21 17.69
C THR A 225 -10.04 23.59 16.57
N GLY A 226 -11.27 23.13 16.86
CA GLY A 226 -12.14 22.52 15.86
C GLY A 226 -11.73 21.11 15.46
N THR A 227 -12.66 20.37 14.87
CA THR A 227 -12.48 18.95 14.55
C THR A 227 -11.61 18.68 13.33
N ASN A 228 -11.25 19.71 12.55
CA ASN A 228 -10.43 19.56 11.35
C ASN A 228 -8.98 19.15 11.62
N SER A 229 -8.30 18.82 10.53
CA SER A 229 -6.84 18.68 10.46
C SER A 229 -6.23 19.96 9.89
N VAL A 230 -5.31 20.57 10.62
CA VAL A 230 -4.45 21.66 10.10
C VAL A 230 -3.05 21.09 9.93
N GLN A 231 -2.50 21.24 8.73
CA GLN A 231 -1.26 20.55 8.36
C GLN A 231 -0.17 21.53 7.97
N ILE A 232 1.06 21.24 8.38
CA ILE A 232 2.28 21.95 8.03
C ILE A 232 3.11 20.98 7.19
N VAL A 233 3.24 21.27 5.89
CA VAL A 233 3.56 20.25 4.87
C VAL A 233 4.63 20.73 3.89
N GLY A 234 5.35 19.78 3.28
CA GLY A 234 6.31 20.05 2.21
C GLY A 234 7.58 20.69 2.75
N THR A 235 8.00 21.79 2.14
CA THR A 235 9.23 22.51 2.51
C THR A 235 8.99 23.67 3.48
N THR A 236 7.84 23.71 4.17
CA THR A 236 7.50 24.81 5.07
C THR A 236 8.55 25.00 6.16
N ALA A 237 9.03 26.23 6.33
CA ALA A 237 9.91 26.61 7.42
C ALA A 237 9.08 27.14 8.60
N VAL A 238 9.14 26.46 9.75
CA VAL A 238 8.62 26.97 11.02
C VAL A 238 9.73 27.77 11.70
N THR A 239 9.47 29.03 12.05
CA THR A 239 10.48 29.95 12.60
C THR A 239 9.99 30.71 13.83
N ASN A 240 10.93 31.17 14.65
CA ASN A 240 10.69 32.01 15.84
C ASN A 240 9.73 31.39 16.87
N GLU A 241 9.82 30.07 17.06
CA GLU A 241 9.06 29.34 18.05
C GLU A 241 9.45 29.79 19.47
N PRO A 242 8.49 30.15 20.35
CA PRO A 242 8.82 30.63 21.69
C PRO A 242 9.38 29.52 22.60
N PRO A 243 10.14 29.88 23.65
CA PRO A 243 10.30 29.02 24.81
C PRO A 243 8.95 28.89 25.54
N GLY A 244 8.55 27.68 25.90
CA GLY A 244 7.21 27.40 26.42
C GLY A 244 6.30 26.78 25.37
N ILE A 245 5.02 27.12 25.34
CA ILE A 245 4.05 26.55 24.39
C ILE A 245 4.25 27.23 23.03
N ALA A 246 4.60 26.45 22.00
CA ALA A 246 4.66 26.91 20.61
C ALA A 246 3.41 26.50 19.84
N PHE A 247 2.89 25.30 20.11
CA PHE A 247 1.65 24.78 19.52
C PHE A 247 0.73 24.31 20.65
N ASP A 248 -0.50 24.81 20.67
CA ASP A 248 -1.57 24.39 21.60
C ASP A 248 -2.68 23.73 20.79
N VAL A 249 -2.75 22.40 20.85
CA VAL A 249 -3.71 21.56 20.12
C VAL A 249 -4.86 21.19 21.04
N GLN A 250 -5.93 21.97 20.99
CA GLN A 250 -7.08 21.82 21.89
C GLN A 250 -8.13 20.85 21.34
N GLU A 251 -8.24 20.71 20.02
CA GLU A 251 -9.18 19.81 19.34
C GLU A 251 -8.69 19.46 17.92
N GLY A 252 -9.11 18.31 17.41
CA GLY A 252 -8.81 17.87 16.06
C GLY A 252 -7.35 17.43 15.89
N GLU A 253 -6.80 17.63 14.70
CA GLU A 253 -5.46 17.14 14.35
C GLU A 253 -4.53 18.31 13.96
N LEU A 254 -3.34 18.34 14.53
CA LEU A 254 -2.19 19.08 14.00
C LEU A 254 -1.23 18.07 13.35
N LEU A 255 -0.85 18.29 12.09
CA LEU A 255 0.02 17.37 11.35
C LEU A 255 1.28 18.04 10.81
N PHE A 256 2.44 17.41 10.98
CA PHE A 256 3.69 17.75 10.27
C PHE A 256 3.96 16.73 9.16
N ALA A 257 4.40 17.17 7.98
CA ALA A 257 4.67 16.28 6.85
C ALA A 257 5.90 16.65 6.03
N ASP A 258 6.54 15.65 5.43
CA ASP A 258 7.62 15.80 4.45
C ASP A 258 8.88 16.53 5.01
N ALA A 259 9.41 17.51 4.28
CA ALA A 259 10.70 18.16 4.52
C ALA A 259 10.65 19.41 5.42
N VAL A 260 9.62 19.55 6.26
CA VAL A 260 9.41 20.69 7.17
C VAL A 260 10.65 20.94 8.05
N THR A 261 11.00 22.20 8.27
CA THR A 261 12.08 22.60 9.18
C THR A 261 11.54 23.31 10.41
N PHE A 262 12.22 23.12 11.53
CA PHE A 262 11.90 23.74 12.81
C PHE A 262 13.11 24.55 13.29
N SER A 263 12.89 25.79 13.74
CA SER A 263 13.93 26.63 14.34
C SER A 263 13.95 26.53 15.88
N GLY A 264 12.85 26.03 16.47
CA GLY A 264 12.72 25.79 17.88
C GLY A 264 13.57 24.61 18.38
N THR A 265 13.58 24.43 19.68
CA THR A 265 14.33 23.36 20.38
C THR A 265 13.41 22.63 21.35
N SER A 266 13.97 21.79 22.22
CA SER A 266 13.21 21.21 23.33
C SER A 266 12.67 22.25 24.32
N ALA A 267 13.11 23.52 24.25
CA ALA A 267 12.50 24.61 25.00
C ALA A 267 11.08 24.98 24.50
N SER A 268 10.75 24.65 23.25
CA SER A 268 9.43 24.83 22.66
C SER A 268 8.60 23.57 22.84
N THR A 269 7.31 23.74 23.16
CA THR A 269 6.39 22.67 23.55
C THR A 269 5.20 22.61 22.62
N VAL A 270 4.84 21.40 22.20
CA VAL A 270 3.52 21.06 21.66
C VAL A 270 2.66 20.55 22.80
N GLU A 271 1.65 21.33 23.19
CA GLU A 271 0.64 20.92 24.16
C GLU A 271 -0.54 20.30 23.40
N VAL A 272 -0.98 19.11 23.83
CA VAL A 272 -2.05 18.35 23.17
C VAL A 272 -3.10 18.00 24.20
N ALA A 273 -4.29 18.57 24.06
CA ALA A 273 -5.43 18.38 24.94
C ALA A 273 -6.06 17.00 24.79
N ALA A 274 -6.96 16.67 25.71
CA ALA A 274 -7.63 15.37 25.71
C ALA A 274 -8.37 15.12 24.39
N ASP A 275 -8.30 13.89 23.90
CA ASP A 275 -8.91 13.40 22.65
C ASP A 275 -8.43 14.10 21.35
N ALA A 276 -7.47 15.03 21.43
CA ALA A 276 -6.83 15.63 20.27
C ALA A 276 -5.72 14.75 19.68
N CYS A 277 -5.28 15.08 18.46
CA CYS A 277 -4.33 14.30 17.68
C CYS A 277 -3.10 15.13 17.29
N LEU A 278 -1.91 14.59 17.55
CA LEU A 278 -0.66 15.07 16.97
C LEU A 278 -0.17 14.03 15.95
N ALA A 279 -0.14 14.42 14.68
CA ALA A 279 0.13 13.52 13.58
C ALA A 279 1.42 13.88 12.82
N VAL A 280 1.99 12.87 12.17
CA VAL A 280 3.15 12.97 11.28
C VAL A 280 2.93 12.18 10.00
N TYR A 281 3.50 12.65 8.90
CA TYR A 281 3.48 12.01 7.59
C TYR A 281 4.85 12.11 6.93
N LEU A 282 5.63 11.03 6.92
CA LEU A 282 6.95 10.98 6.27
C LEU A 282 7.85 12.18 6.61
N VAL A 283 7.88 12.61 7.88
CA VAL A 283 8.67 13.79 8.28
C VAL A 283 10.16 13.46 8.20
N GLU A 284 10.86 14.10 7.27
CA GLU A 284 12.28 13.85 6.95
C GLU A 284 13.23 14.37 8.04
N ARG A 285 12.83 15.44 8.72
CA ARG A 285 13.66 16.12 9.73
C ARG A 285 13.14 15.83 11.14
N PRO A 286 14.02 15.51 12.11
CA PRO A 286 13.60 15.29 13.48
C PRO A 286 12.86 16.50 14.07
N ILE A 287 11.75 16.23 14.76
CA ILE A 287 10.96 17.21 15.49
C ILE A 287 11.66 17.46 16.85
N PRO A 288 12.15 18.68 17.14
CA PRO A 288 12.96 18.94 18.33
C PRO A 288 12.13 19.31 19.57
N TYR A 289 10.84 19.55 19.41
CA TYR A 289 9.97 20.08 20.46
C TYR A 289 9.72 19.09 21.59
N SER A 290 9.56 19.63 22.81
CA SER A 290 8.90 18.91 23.88
C SER A 290 7.44 18.66 23.51
N VAL A 291 6.86 17.53 23.91
CA VAL A 291 5.43 17.24 23.76
C VAL A 291 4.83 17.01 25.14
N ARG A 292 3.71 17.67 25.42
CA ARG A 292 2.88 17.41 26.61
C ARG A 292 1.54 16.88 26.17
N ALA A 293 1.27 15.61 26.46
CA ALA A 293 0.05 14.94 26.03
C ALA A 293 -0.88 14.67 27.21
N ALA A 294 -2.12 15.16 27.11
CA ALA A 294 -3.19 14.81 28.04
C ALA A 294 -3.69 13.36 27.82
N SER A 295 -4.60 12.91 28.69
CA SER A 295 -5.26 11.61 28.53
C SER A 295 -6.08 11.58 27.24
N GLY A 296 -6.07 10.45 26.54
CA GLY A 296 -6.84 10.23 25.30
C GLY A 296 -6.16 10.75 24.02
N VAL A 297 -4.97 11.35 24.12
CA VAL A 297 -4.23 11.85 22.95
C VAL A 297 -3.85 10.71 22.01
N ASN A 298 -4.03 10.94 20.71
CA ASN A 298 -3.48 10.10 19.66
C ASN A 298 -2.16 10.70 19.11
N LEU A 299 -1.07 9.94 19.22
CA LEU A 299 0.15 10.17 18.44
C LEU A 299 0.08 9.32 17.17
N LYS A 300 0.02 9.97 16.01
CA LYS A 300 -0.40 9.32 14.76
C LYS A 300 0.66 9.38 13.65
N ALA A 301 1.01 8.24 13.06
CA ALA A 301 1.84 8.17 11.85
C ALA A 301 1.01 7.76 10.61
N ASN A 302 0.99 8.61 9.57
CA ASN A 302 0.09 8.48 8.43
C ASN A 302 0.77 8.10 7.10
N ASP A 303 1.88 7.36 7.10
CA ASP A 303 2.80 7.21 5.94
C ASP A 303 2.21 6.57 4.66
N GLY A 304 0.91 6.26 4.64
CA GLY A 304 0.23 5.60 3.54
C GLY A 304 0.55 4.10 3.51
N ASN A 305 0.33 3.46 2.37
CA ASN A 305 0.60 2.03 2.16
C ASN A 305 1.78 1.78 1.19
N SER A 306 2.47 2.84 0.74
CA SER A 306 3.44 2.78 -0.37
C SER A 306 4.91 2.74 0.06
N VAL A 307 5.22 2.91 1.36
CA VAL A 307 6.62 2.97 1.82
C VAL A 307 6.81 2.18 3.10
N LEU A 308 7.67 1.17 3.05
CA LEU A 308 7.97 0.30 4.19
C LEU A 308 9.08 0.91 5.04
N ASN A 309 8.79 1.22 6.31
CA ASN A 309 9.76 1.55 7.37
C ASN A 309 10.84 2.56 6.93
N THR A 310 10.43 3.81 6.69
CA THR A 310 11.25 4.88 6.09
C THR A 310 12.32 5.47 7.03
N ASN A 311 12.42 5.04 8.29
CA ASN A 311 13.22 5.67 9.34
C ASN A 311 12.92 7.18 9.51
N LEU A 312 11.71 7.61 9.18
CA LEU A 312 11.22 8.99 9.31
C LEU A 312 10.39 9.15 10.61
N ASN A 313 9.70 10.29 10.76
CA ASN A 313 8.78 10.55 11.87
C ASN A 313 9.45 10.47 13.25
N ILE A 314 10.54 11.23 13.40
CA ILE A 314 11.40 11.19 14.57
C ILE A 314 11.09 12.36 15.50
N TYR A 315 10.73 12.07 16.74
CA TYR A 315 10.65 13.03 17.84
C TYR A 315 11.93 12.97 18.68
N THR A 316 12.69 14.06 18.70
CA THR A 316 13.94 14.16 19.47
C THR A 316 13.78 14.90 20.79
N GLY A 317 12.77 15.77 20.91
CA GLY A 317 12.42 16.40 22.18
C GLY A 317 11.69 15.42 23.13
N PRO A 318 11.66 15.74 24.43
CA PRO A 318 11.05 14.90 25.46
C PRO A 318 9.53 14.84 25.31
N VAL A 319 8.92 13.70 25.69
CA VAL A 319 7.47 13.50 25.69
C VAL A 319 7.00 13.30 27.13
N GLN A 320 6.09 14.16 27.58
CA GLN A 320 5.48 14.08 28.91
C GLN A 320 4.03 13.60 28.78
N LEU A 321 3.72 12.47 29.42
CA LEU A 321 2.42 11.81 29.46
C LEU A 321 1.67 12.26 30.71
N ASN A 322 0.81 13.27 30.59
CA ASN A 322 -0.06 13.71 31.68
C ASN A 322 -1.24 12.77 31.90
N GLY A 323 -1.54 11.91 30.93
CA GLY A 323 -2.49 10.80 31.01
C GLY A 323 -2.18 9.74 29.95
N ASP A 324 -3.01 8.70 29.87
CA ASP A 324 -2.78 7.59 28.94
C ASP A 324 -2.97 8.05 27.48
N ILE A 325 -2.04 7.68 26.61
CA ILE A 325 -2.08 8.02 25.18
C ILE A 325 -2.17 6.76 24.32
N SER A 326 -2.59 6.95 23.07
CA SER A 326 -2.55 5.90 22.03
C SER A 326 -1.59 6.28 20.91
N VAL A 327 -0.76 5.33 20.49
CA VAL A 327 0.03 5.41 19.26
C VAL A 327 -0.69 4.63 18.18
N VAL A 328 -0.99 5.32 17.09
CA VAL A 328 -1.81 4.81 15.97
C VAL A 328 -1.17 5.15 14.64
N GLY A 329 -1.50 4.41 13.58
CA GLY A 329 -1.06 4.77 12.24
C GLY A 329 -1.57 3.84 11.14
N SER A 330 -1.18 4.14 9.90
CA SER A 330 -1.45 3.25 8.76
C SER A 330 -0.60 1.98 8.84
N THR A 331 -0.98 0.96 8.06
CA THR A 331 -0.17 -0.25 7.89
C THR A 331 1.24 0.10 7.42
N HIS A 332 2.25 -0.44 8.11
CA HIS A 332 3.69 -0.22 7.84
C HIS A 332 4.25 1.18 8.18
N SER A 333 3.45 2.06 8.80
CA SER A 333 3.97 3.31 9.37
C SER A 333 4.89 3.05 10.56
N GLN A 334 5.87 3.92 10.76
CA GLN A 334 6.74 3.92 11.94
C GLN A 334 6.81 5.32 12.54
N GLN A 335 6.78 5.40 13.88
CA GLN A 335 7.07 6.60 14.64
C GLN A 335 8.20 6.33 15.63
N SER A 336 9.14 7.26 15.78
CA SER A 336 10.29 7.11 16.68
C SER A 336 10.30 8.18 17.76
N LEU A 337 10.30 7.75 19.03
CA LEU A 337 10.53 8.61 20.19
C LEU A 337 11.98 8.42 20.64
N ARG A 338 12.81 9.43 20.34
CA ARG A 338 14.24 9.48 20.70
C ARG A 338 14.53 10.37 21.90
N GLY A 339 13.64 11.31 22.21
CA GLY A 339 13.65 12.00 23.50
C GLY A 339 13.11 11.12 24.63
N PRO A 340 13.38 11.46 25.91
CA PRO A 340 12.86 10.69 27.05
C PRO A 340 11.34 10.84 27.16
N VAL A 341 10.68 9.76 27.54
CA VAL A 341 9.24 9.70 27.82
C VAL A 341 9.02 9.64 29.33
N SER A 342 8.18 10.50 29.88
CA SER A 342 8.01 10.69 31.33
C SER A 342 6.55 10.98 31.70
N GLY A 343 6.21 10.95 33.00
CA GLY A 343 4.90 11.37 33.50
C GLY A 343 4.01 10.24 34.04
N PRO A 344 2.85 10.57 34.64
CA PRO A 344 1.98 9.56 35.24
C PRO A 344 1.27 8.64 34.24
N GLY A 345 1.10 9.06 32.98
CA GLY A 345 0.35 8.33 31.96
C GLY A 345 1.07 7.14 31.33
N GLY A 346 0.29 6.30 30.65
CA GLY A 346 0.73 5.11 29.91
C GLY A 346 0.73 5.30 28.40
N VAL A 347 1.25 4.30 27.69
CA VAL A 347 1.35 4.26 26.22
C VAL A 347 0.66 3.00 25.73
N THR A 348 -0.37 3.17 24.88
CA THR A 348 -1.00 2.07 24.14
C THR A 348 -0.56 2.09 22.69
N VAL A 349 0.18 1.10 22.21
CA VAL A 349 0.52 0.93 20.79
C VAL A 349 -0.59 0.14 20.12
N ALA A 350 -1.55 0.86 19.52
CA ALA A 350 -2.79 0.29 18.99
C ALA A 350 -2.70 -0.10 17.51
N SER A 351 -1.84 0.57 16.74
CA SER A 351 -1.50 0.21 15.36
C SER A 351 -0.14 0.82 14.98
N SER A 352 0.42 0.45 13.82
CA SER A 352 1.76 0.87 13.35
C SER A 352 2.94 0.43 14.25
N GLU A 353 4.17 0.81 13.90
CA GLU A 353 5.37 0.54 14.72
C GLU A 353 5.78 1.77 15.55
N LEU A 354 5.93 1.60 16.87
CA LEU A 354 6.53 2.57 17.78
C LEU A 354 7.96 2.15 18.14
N LEU A 355 8.94 2.97 17.79
CA LEU A 355 10.33 2.82 18.25
C LEU A 355 10.57 3.69 19.48
N LEU A 356 10.82 3.06 20.64
CA LEU A 356 11.35 3.72 21.83
C LEU A 356 12.87 3.59 21.84
N ALA A 357 13.58 4.71 21.65
CA ALA A 357 15.04 4.69 21.53
C ALA A 357 15.77 5.27 22.75
N ASN A 358 15.10 6.06 23.58
CA ASN A 358 15.74 6.70 24.73
C ASN A 358 15.79 5.76 25.96
N PRO A 359 16.95 5.55 26.61
CA PRO A 359 17.06 4.68 27.79
C PRO A 359 16.60 5.33 29.10
N ALA A 360 16.28 6.63 29.10
CA ALA A 360 15.88 7.38 30.29
C ALA A 360 14.36 7.62 30.33
N ASN A 361 13.58 6.59 30.01
CA ASN A 361 12.13 6.66 30.11
C ASN A 361 11.68 6.41 31.56
N SER A 362 10.75 7.24 32.05
CA SER A 362 10.35 7.27 33.46
C SER A 362 8.85 7.44 33.67
N TYR A 363 8.03 7.12 32.68
CA TYR A 363 6.58 7.18 32.79
C TYR A 363 6.04 6.00 33.63
N SER A 364 4.99 6.22 34.43
CA SER A 364 4.50 5.20 35.37
C SER A 364 3.22 4.48 34.95
N GLY A 365 2.48 5.01 33.97
CA GLY A 365 1.30 4.34 33.44
C GLY A 365 1.67 3.10 32.62
N PRO A 366 0.69 2.26 32.26
CA PRO A 366 0.94 0.98 31.60
C PRO A 366 1.53 1.16 30.18
N THR A 367 2.37 0.23 29.76
CA THR A 367 2.80 0.07 28.36
C THR A 367 2.02 -1.09 27.76
N VAL A 368 1.06 -0.79 26.90
CA VAL A 368 0.18 -1.80 26.28
C VAL A 368 0.47 -1.90 24.80
N VAL A 369 0.69 -3.11 24.29
CA VAL A 369 0.85 -3.37 22.85
C VAL A 369 -0.36 -4.18 22.37
N SER A 370 -1.25 -3.54 21.62
CA SER A 370 -2.51 -4.14 21.17
C SER A 370 -2.74 -3.88 19.68
N GLY A 371 -2.38 -4.80 18.80
CA GLY A 371 -2.53 -4.68 17.35
C GLY A 371 -1.37 -3.96 16.63
N GLY A 372 -0.59 -3.14 17.33
CA GLY A 372 0.63 -2.51 16.82
C GLY A 372 1.91 -3.28 17.12
N VAL A 373 3.06 -2.66 16.80
CA VAL A 373 4.40 -3.18 17.08
C VAL A 373 5.15 -2.22 17.99
N LEU A 374 5.53 -2.65 19.20
CA LEU A 374 6.44 -1.90 20.05
C LEU A 374 7.86 -2.41 19.83
N ARG A 375 8.77 -1.50 19.49
CA ARG A 375 10.19 -1.77 19.32
C ARG A 375 11.01 -0.94 20.33
N PRO A 376 11.27 -1.44 21.54
CA PRO A 376 12.24 -0.84 22.43
C PRO A 376 13.65 -1.15 21.93
N LEU A 377 14.46 -0.12 21.66
CA LEU A 377 15.79 -0.30 21.08
C LEU A 377 16.70 -1.14 21.98
N THR A 378 16.60 -0.90 23.30
CA THR A 378 17.32 -1.63 24.36
C THR A 378 16.35 -1.91 25.52
N PRO A 379 16.67 -2.82 26.45
CA PRO A 379 15.88 -3.06 27.66
C PRO A 379 15.64 -1.78 28.47
N ALA A 380 16.65 -0.91 28.57
CA ALA A 380 16.55 0.37 29.28
C ALA A 380 15.56 1.35 28.62
N ALA A 381 15.16 1.14 27.37
CA ALA A 381 14.15 1.96 26.72
C ALA A 381 12.72 1.67 27.22
N LEU A 382 12.50 0.59 27.97
CA LEU A 382 11.25 0.41 28.71
C LEU A 382 11.32 1.16 30.03
N SER A 383 10.22 1.82 30.41
CA SER A 383 10.16 2.46 31.73
C SER A 383 10.09 1.38 32.83
N PRO A 384 11.00 1.40 33.83
CA PRO A 384 10.98 0.43 34.92
C PRO A 384 9.78 0.59 35.87
N ALA A 385 9.10 1.75 35.82
CA ALA A 385 7.90 2.01 36.60
C ALA A 385 6.60 1.60 35.88
N SER A 386 6.69 1.15 34.63
CA SER A 386 5.55 0.80 33.78
C SER A 386 5.37 -0.72 33.70
N ALA A 387 4.13 -1.18 33.82
CA ALA A 387 3.80 -2.58 33.51
C ALA A 387 3.69 -2.75 31.99
N LEU A 388 4.43 -3.70 31.42
CA LEU A 388 4.38 -4.05 29.99
C LEU A 388 3.39 -5.18 29.75
N THR A 389 2.48 -5.00 28.79
CA THR A 389 1.57 -6.05 28.31
C THR A 389 1.48 -6.07 26.77
N VAL A 390 1.23 -7.25 26.21
CA VAL A 390 1.08 -7.54 24.79
C VAL A 390 -0.16 -8.40 24.60
N THR A 391 -1.06 -7.97 23.73
CA THR A 391 -2.37 -8.59 23.53
C THR A 391 -2.91 -8.33 22.11
N ASN A 392 -3.98 -9.00 21.70
CA ASN A 392 -4.80 -8.68 20.53
C ASN A 392 -3.98 -8.45 19.24
N GLY A 393 -3.11 -9.41 18.91
CA GLY A 393 -2.22 -9.35 17.74
C GLY A 393 -1.00 -8.42 17.87
N GLY A 394 -0.82 -7.77 19.02
CA GLY A 394 0.31 -6.89 19.30
C GLY A 394 1.65 -7.63 19.25
N THR A 395 2.71 -6.93 18.81
CA THR A 395 4.06 -7.51 18.71
C THR A 395 5.08 -6.71 19.52
N LEU A 396 5.79 -7.38 20.43
CA LEU A 396 6.99 -6.82 21.08
C LEU A 396 8.23 -7.22 20.27
N ARG A 397 8.83 -6.28 19.52
CA ARG A 397 9.99 -6.52 18.65
C ARG A 397 11.30 -6.17 19.33
N LEU A 398 12.15 -7.17 19.55
CA LEU A 398 13.41 -7.06 20.28
C LEU A 398 14.61 -7.21 19.33
N LEU A 399 15.46 -6.18 19.27
CA LEU A 399 16.72 -6.21 18.53
C LEU A 399 17.75 -7.03 19.31
N SER A 400 18.03 -8.25 18.87
CA SER A 400 18.97 -9.14 19.55
C SER A 400 20.40 -8.64 19.40
N ALA A 401 21.12 -8.51 20.51
CA ALA A 401 22.48 -7.98 20.54
C ALA A 401 23.36 -8.69 21.59
N PRO A 402 24.70 -8.61 21.50
CA PRO A 402 25.60 -9.18 22.50
C PRO A 402 25.57 -8.46 23.86
N THR A 403 25.17 -7.18 23.89
CA THR A 403 25.13 -6.36 25.10
C THR A 403 23.82 -5.60 25.22
N SER A 404 23.36 -5.35 26.46
CA SER A 404 22.12 -4.61 26.73
C SER A 404 22.19 -3.11 26.34
N ALA A 405 23.38 -2.60 26.03
CA ALA A 405 23.59 -1.24 25.54
C ALA A 405 23.33 -1.12 24.02
N GLU A 406 23.53 -2.21 23.27
CA GLU A 406 23.35 -2.27 21.81
C GLU A 406 21.96 -2.81 21.42
N GLY A 407 21.35 -3.61 22.29
CA GLY A 407 20.05 -4.22 22.06
C GLY A 407 19.67 -5.14 23.23
N TRP A 408 19.07 -6.29 22.92
CA TRP A 408 18.55 -7.26 23.87
C TRP A 408 19.43 -8.51 23.92
N THR A 409 19.97 -8.83 25.09
CA THR A 409 20.69 -10.09 25.34
C THR A 409 19.71 -11.24 25.53
N ASP A 410 20.20 -12.48 25.51
CA ASP A 410 19.34 -13.65 25.77
C ASP A 410 18.71 -13.62 27.18
N THR A 411 19.44 -13.07 28.17
CA THR A 411 18.91 -12.84 29.52
C THR A 411 17.80 -11.79 29.55
N ASP A 412 17.95 -10.71 28.79
CA ASP A 412 16.92 -9.67 28.71
C ASP A 412 15.64 -10.20 28.05
N ILE A 413 15.81 -11.00 26.99
CA ILE A 413 14.69 -11.68 26.31
C ILE A 413 14.00 -12.64 27.28
N ALA A 414 14.74 -13.49 28.00
CA ALA A 414 14.17 -14.37 29.02
C ALA A 414 13.33 -13.62 30.06
N GLY A 415 13.78 -12.43 30.48
CA GLY A 415 13.12 -11.63 31.52
C GLY A 415 11.73 -11.12 31.15
N VAL A 416 11.40 -10.99 29.86
CA VAL A 416 10.08 -10.50 29.40
C VAL A 416 9.09 -11.61 29.03
N LEU A 417 9.53 -12.87 29.00
CA LEU A 417 8.71 -14.02 28.58
C LEU A 417 7.89 -14.58 29.74
N THR A 418 6.98 -13.75 30.25
CA THR A 418 6.09 -14.10 31.36
C THR A 418 4.63 -14.01 30.92
N SER A 419 3.75 -14.79 31.55
CA SER A 419 2.30 -14.75 31.31
C SER A 419 1.65 -13.43 31.72
N SER A 420 2.36 -12.58 32.47
CA SER A 420 1.92 -11.20 32.77
C SER A 420 2.24 -10.21 31.67
N VAL A 421 3.17 -10.55 30.75
CA VAL A 421 3.49 -9.72 29.59
C VAL A 421 2.66 -10.14 28.39
N PHE A 422 2.60 -11.44 28.07
CA PHE A 422 1.81 -11.94 26.94
C PHE A 422 0.47 -12.48 27.44
N LEU A 423 -0.62 -11.76 27.13
CA LEU A 423 -1.91 -11.95 27.81
C LEU A 423 -2.88 -12.88 27.07
N ASP A 424 -2.71 -13.08 25.77
CA ASP A 424 -3.58 -13.95 24.97
C ASP A 424 -2.82 -14.58 23.80
N PRO A 425 -3.29 -15.71 23.23
CA PRO A 425 -2.56 -16.48 22.22
C PRO A 425 -2.20 -15.73 20.93
N THR A 426 -2.89 -14.62 20.63
CA THR A 426 -2.62 -13.81 19.43
C THR A 426 -1.46 -12.83 19.61
N ALA A 427 -1.04 -12.58 20.87
CA ALA A 427 0.12 -11.76 21.21
C ALA A 427 1.41 -12.37 20.63
N ARG A 428 2.38 -11.51 20.27
CA ARG A 428 3.57 -11.95 19.51
C ARG A 428 4.87 -11.41 20.06
N LEU A 429 5.89 -12.28 20.08
CA LEU A 429 7.28 -11.92 20.26
C LEU A 429 7.95 -11.75 18.91
N GLY A 430 8.55 -10.60 18.66
CA GLY A 430 9.39 -10.33 17.51
C GLY A 430 10.86 -10.44 17.87
N ILE A 431 11.62 -11.31 17.20
CA ILE A 431 13.08 -11.39 17.35
C ILE A 431 13.74 -10.82 16.10
N ASP A 432 14.48 -9.73 16.27
CA ASP A 432 15.21 -9.05 15.21
C ASP A 432 16.70 -9.39 15.28
N THR A 433 17.15 -10.20 14.33
CA THR A 433 18.51 -10.73 14.24
C THR A 433 19.42 -9.88 13.35
N SER A 434 19.15 -8.56 13.26
CA SER A 434 19.94 -7.66 12.42
C SER A 434 21.38 -7.47 12.92
N LEU A 435 21.64 -7.66 14.22
CA LEU A 435 22.99 -7.50 14.80
C LEU A 435 23.69 -8.82 15.12
N ARG A 436 22.95 -9.92 15.29
CA ARG A 436 23.50 -11.26 15.51
C ARG A 436 22.48 -12.34 15.20
N ASP A 437 22.99 -13.53 14.91
CA ASP A 437 22.20 -14.75 14.92
C ASP A 437 21.82 -15.13 16.35
N VAL A 438 20.70 -15.82 16.49
CA VAL A 438 20.11 -16.17 17.79
C VAL A 438 19.68 -17.63 17.76
N THR A 439 20.05 -18.37 18.79
CA THR A 439 19.52 -19.71 19.06
C THR A 439 18.65 -19.66 20.30
N LEU A 440 17.43 -20.16 20.17
CA LEU A 440 16.42 -20.19 21.23
C LEU A 440 16.34 -21.62 21.77
N ASP A 441 17.14 -21.93 22.79
CA ASP A 441 17.23 -23.25 23.42
C ASP A 441 16.74 -23.27 24.89
N ALA A 442 16.97 -22.21 25.67
CA ALA A 442 16.61 -22.12 27.09
C ALA A 442 15.57 -21.05 27.46
N PRO A 443 15.54 -19.82 26.89
CA PRO A 443 14.61 -18.77 27.31
C PRO A 443 13.14 -19.00 26.94
N LEU A 444 12.88 -19.81 25.90
CA LEU A 444 11.59 -19.90 25.21
C LEU A 444 10.98 -21.30 25.23
N ALA A 445 11.51 -22.21 26.06
CA ALA A 445 11.07 -23.61 26.08
C ALA A 445 9.56 -23.78 26.31
N ASP A 446 8.91 -22.81 26.96
CA ASP A 446 7.48 -22.81 27.28
C ASP A 446 6.70 -21.66 26.60
N PHE A 447 7.26 -21.01 25.58
CA PHE A 447 6.57 -19.88 24.94
C PHE A 447 5.49 -20.36 23.96
N THR A 448 4.23 -20.11 24.33
CA THR A 448 3.02 -20.61 23.63
C THR A 448 2.29 -19.54 22.79
N HIS A 449 2.98 -18.46 22.44
CA HIS A 449 2.41 -17.31 21.74
C HIS A 449 2.99 -17.17 20.34
N GLY A 450 2.60 -16.14 19.58
CA GLY A 450 3.10 -15.94 18.22
C GLY A 450 4.57 -15.54 18.17
N LEU A 451 5.29 -16.00 17.14
CA LEU A 451 6.69 -15.69 16.91
C LEU A 451 6.87 -14.98 15.56
N VAL A 452 7.55 -13.84 15.58
CA VAL A 452 7.87 -13.06 14.37
C VAL A 452 9.37 -12.90 14.24
N LYS A 453 9.92 -13.36 13.12
CA LYS A 453 11.34 -13.24 12.77
C LYS A 453 11.57 -11.98 11.93
N TYR A 454 12.47 -11.10 12.41
CA TYR A 454 12.97 -9.91 11.73
C TYR A 454 14.49 -9.98 11.53
N GLY A 455 15.03 -9.08 10.71
CA GLY A 455 16.47 -8.93 10.48
C GLY A 455 17.04 -10.00 9.54
N THR A 456 18.21 -9.73 8.98
CA THR A 456 18.82 -10.57 7.93
C THR A 456 19.46 -11.85 8.44
N GLY A 457 19.80 -11.90 9.74
CA GLY A 457 20.41 -13.09 10.36
C GLY A 457 19.49 -14.29 10.52
N THR A 458 19.98 -15.29 11.25
CA THR A 458 19.32 -16.57 11.52
C THR A 458 18.73 -16.60 12.92
N LEU A 459 17.54 -17.16 13.04
CA LEU A 459 16.90 -17.54 14.30
C LEU A 459 16.70 -19.05 14.31
N ASP A 460 17.37 -19.75 15.23
CA ASP A 460 17.15 -21.17 15.47
C ASP A 460 16.13 -21.34 16.59
N TYR A 461 14.98 -21.94 16.29
CA TYR A 461 13.94 -22.26 17.25
C TYR A 461 13.93 -23.77 17.51
N LEU A 462 14.67 -24.19 18.55
CA LEU A 462 15.02 -25.59 18.81
C LEU A 462 14.14 -26.25 19.89
N VAL A 463 12.94 -25.73 20.15
CA VAL A 463 12.10 -26.16 21.28
C VAL A 463 11.47 -27.54 21.02
N SER A 464 11.59 -28.45 22.00
CA SER A 464 11.04 -29.81 21.96
C SER A 464 9.64 -29.92 22.57
N GLY A 465 8.73 -30.65 21.91
CA GLY A 465 7.42 -31.04 22.46
C GLY A 465 6.21 -30.57 21.64
N PRO A 466 4.99 -31.05 21.93
CA PRO A 466 3.76 -30.47 21.39
C PRO A 466 3.50 -29.11 22.05
N LEU A 467 3.43 -28.07 21.24
CA LEU A 467 3.20 -26.69 21.65
C LEU A 467 2.04 -26.13 20.84
N GLU A 468 1.00 -25.66 21.53
CA GLU A 468 0.10 -24.68 20.93
C GLU A 468 0.84 -23.33 20.88
N SER A 469 0.77 -22.65 19.75
CA SER A 469 1.46 -21.37 19.52
C SER A 469 0.64 -20.46 18.64
N GLY A 470 0.86 -19.14 18.75
CA GLY A 470 0.24 -18.15 17.88
C GLY A 470 0.83 -18.14 16.46
N ALA A 471 0.65 -17.04 15.72
CA ALA A 471 1.20 -16.89 14.37
C ALA A 471 2.70 -17.18 14.31
N LEU A 472 3.14 -17.85 13.24
CA LEU A 472 4.54 -17.97 12.89
C LEU A 472 4.82 -17.09 11.67
N ILE A 473 5.62 -16.04 11.82
CA ILE A 473 5.82 -15.04 10.77
C ILE A 473 7.32 -14.82 10.52
N VAL A 474 7.76 -14.89 9.27
CA VAL A 474 9.11 -14.51 8.84
C VAL A 474 9.03 -13.26 7.97
N ARG A 475 9.56 -12.15 8.48
CA ARG A 475 9.63 -10.85 7.80
C ARG A 475 10.95 -10.64 7.07
N GLU A 476 12.02 -11.31 7.47
CA GLU A 476 13.33 -11.28 6.81
C GLU A 476 14.28 -12.34 7.40
N GLY A 477 15.29 -12.75 6.63
CA GLY A 477 16.32 -13.66 7.08
C GLY A 477 15.81 -15.09 7.25
N THR A 478 16.47 -15.87 8.09
CA THR A 478 16.22 -17.31 8.23
C THR A 478 15.62 -17.66 9.58
N LEU A 479 14.54 -18.43 9.58
CA LEU A 479 13.99 -19.10 10.76
C LEU A 479 14.13 -20.61 10.58
N ASN A 480 14.87 -21.26 11.46
CA ASN A 480 15.00 -22.71 11.52
C ASN A 480 14.12 -23.27 12.64
N ILE A 481 13.34 -24.32 12.36
CA ILE A 481 12.54 -25.04 13.37
C ILE A 481 12.90 -26.53 13.31
N GLY A 482 13.36 -27.08 14.44
CA GLY A 482 13.76 -28.47 14.59
C GLY A 482 14.91 -28.67 15.57
N PRO A 483 15.42 -29.89 15.74
CA PRO A 483 15.10 -31.09 14.98
C PRO A 483 13.85 -31.83 15.48
N THR A 484 13.22 -31.43 16.58
CA THR A 484 12.01 -32.10 17.12
C THR A 484 11.04 -31.08 17.68
N GLY A 485 9.76 -31.15 17.33
CA GLY A 485 8.72 -30.27 17.86
C GLY A 485 7.39 -30.50 17.14
N ALA A 486 6.26 -30.18 17.78
CA ALA A 486 4.95 -30.22 17.13
C ALA A 486 4.20 -28.92 17.42
N LEU A 487 4.17 -28.02 16.44
CA LEU A 487 3.53 -26.71 16.55
C LEU A 487 2.10 -26.78 16.01
N THR A 488 1.11 -26.50 16.86
CA THR A 488 -0.29 -26.39 16.42
C THR A 488 -0.77 -24.97 16.59
N LEU A 489 -1.10 -24.31 15.48
CA LEU A 489 -1.57 -22.94 15.43
C LEU A 489 -3.11 -22.91 15.50
N PRO A 490 -3.71 -22.27 16.50
CA PRO A 490 -5.16 -22.15 16.62
C PRO A 490 -5.71 -21.23 15.53
N ALA A 491 -6.99 -21.35 15.18
CA ALA A 491 -7.59 -20.38 14.26
C ALA A 491 -7.67 -18.99 14.92
N PRO A 492 -7.42 -17.89 14.20
CA PRO A 492 -7.16 -17.78 12.75
C PRO A 492 -5.66 -17.77 12.38
N GLU A 493 -4.77 -18.26 13.24
CA GLU A 493 -3.32 -18.10 13.11
C GLU A 493 -2.72 -18.86 11.94
N THR A 494 -1.67 -18.27 11.36
CA THR A 494 -1.09 -18.69 10.08
C THR A 494 0.40 -18.90 10.17
N VAL A 495 0.93 -19.67 9.23
CA VAL A 495 2.37 -19.75 8.96
C VAL A 495 2.67 -18.85 7.78
N THR A 496 3.49 -17.82 7.97
CA THR A 496 3.64 -16.76 7.00
C THR A 496 5.10 -16.42 6.76
N VAL A 497 5.61 -16.69 5.56
CA VAL A 497 6.88 -16.13 5.06
C VAL A 497 6.54 -14.97 4.15
N ASP A 498 6.41 -13.79 4.74
CA ASP A 498 5.96 -12.56 4.09
C ASP A 498 6.92 -11.41 4.38
N PRO A 499 8.11 -11.48 3.76
CA PRO A 499 9.02 -10.36 3.81
C PRO A 499 8.51 -9.21 2.96
N ALA A 500 8.92 -8.00 3.33
CA ALA A 500 8.68 -6.80 2.54
C ALA A 500 9.19 -6.95 1.10
N ALA A 501 8.59 -6.20 0.15
CA ALA A 501 9.02 -6.20 -1.25
C ALA A 501 10.55 -5.95 -1.37
N GLY A 502 11.22 -6.77 -2.19
CA GLY A 502 12.68 -6.73 -2.36
C GLY A 502 13.49 -7.47 -1.29
N ARG A 503 12.88 -7.93 -0.20
CA ARG A 503 13.53 -8.75 0.84
C ARG A 503 13.20 -10.23 0.66
N THR A 504 14.02 -11.08 1.28
CA THR A 504 13.84 -12.54 1.25
C THR A 504 13.74 -13.09 2.68
N GLY A 505 12.81 -14.01 2.87
CA GLY A 505 12.61 -14.75 4.11
C GLY A 505 12.68 -16.25 3.86
N TYR A 506 13.27 -16.97 4.81
CA TYR A 506 13.43 -18.42 4.77
C TYR A 506 12.84 -19.05 6.02
N LEU A 507 11.99 -20.06 5.85
CA LEU A 507 11.53 -20.94 6.92
C LEU A 507 12.01 -22.35 6.62
N ASN A 508 12.85 -22.89 7.49
CA ASN A 508 13.38 -24.25 7.35
C ASN A 508 12.78 -25.14 8.45
N LEU A 509 12.10 -26.20 8.04
CA LEU A 509 11.57 -27.24 8.91
C LEU A 509 12.45 -28.49 8.75
N SER A 510 12.99 -28.99 9.87
CA SER A 510 13.97 -30.08 9.87
C SER A 510 13.68 -31.14 10.91
N GLY A 511 14.39 -32.28 10.83
CA GLY A 511 14.22 -33.41 11.73
C GLY A 511 12.81 -34.00 11.70
N SER A 512 12.17 -34.19 12.86
CA SER A 512 10.79 -34.67 13.00
C SER A 512 9.80 -33.56 13.36
N THR A 513 10.14 -32.29 13.08
CA THR A 513 9.26 -31.16 13.34
C THR A 513 7.95 -31.28 12.56
N SER A 514 6.81 -31.04 13.22
CA SER A 514 5.52 -30.88 12.57
C SER A 514 4.93 -29.50 12.82
N VAL A 515 4.33 -28.89 11.79
CA VAL A 515 3.60 -27.63 11.90
C VAL A 515 2.18 -27.83 11.38
N ALA A 516 1.17 -27.53 12.18
CA ALA A 516 -0.22 -27.66 11.81
C ALA A 516 -0.98 -26.36 12.05
N THR A 517 -1.85 -25.98 11.13
CA THR A 517 -2.88 -24.96 11.40
C THR A 517 -4.21 -25.65 11.68
N ALA A 518 -5.11 -24.96 12.37
CA ALA A 518 -6.49 -25.41 12.56
C ALA A 518 -7.19 -25.77 11.23
N ASP A 519 -8.09 -26.75 11.30
CA ASP A 519 -8.99 -27.11 10.21
C ASP A 519 -10.43 -26.68 10.56
N LEU A 520 -10.94 -25.71 9.83
CA LEU A 520 -12.29 -25.15 10.00
C LEU A 520 -13.36 -25.92 9.21
N GLY A 521 -12.99 -27.00 8.52
CA GLY A 521 -13.86 -27.78 7.67
C GLY A 521 -14.04 -27.26 6.24
N GLN A 522 -14.78 -28.03 5.44
CA GLN A 522 -15.01 -27.78 4.02
C GLN A 522 -15.70 -26.42 3.77
N GLY A 523 -15.27 -25.68 2.74
CA GLY A 523 -15.93 -24.46 2.28
C GLY A 523 -15.77 -23.23 3.20
N ILE A 524 -15.00 -23.35 4.28
CA ILE A 524 -14.66 -22.23 5.17
C ILE A 524 -13.27 -21.69 4.79
N ASN A 525 -13.06 -20.38 4.90
CA ASN A 525 -11.74 -19.78 4.70
C ASN A 525 -10.78 -20.28 5.78
N GLN A 526 -9.78 -21.05 5.37
CA GLN A 526 -8.88 -21.72 6.29
C GLN A 526 -7.66 -20.85 6.63
N PRO A 527 -7.03 -21.03 7.81
CA PRO A 527 -5.70 -20.49 8.03
C PRO A 527 -4.71 -21.11 7.04
N ALA A 528 -3.80 -20.28 6.52
CA ALA A 528 -2.93 -20.67 5.42
C ALA A 528 -1.47 -20.81 5.84
N LEU A 529 -0.71 -21.55 5.03
CA LEU A 529 0.72 -21.37 4.87
C LEU A 529 0.97 -20.45 3.68
N TYR A 530 1.54 -19.28 3.93
CA TYR A 530 1.96 -18.33 2.91
C TYR A 530 3.47 -18.46 2.68
N ALA A 531 3.86 -18.80 1.46
CA ALA A 531 5.25 -18.71 0.99
C ALA A 531 5.35 -17.55 -0.01
N GLY A 532 5.89 -16.42 0.41
CA GLY A 532 6.08 -15.24 -0.45
C GLY A 532 4.76 -14.55 -0.81
N SER A 533 4.16 -13.86 0.17
CA SER A 533 2.94 -13.08 -0.08
C SER A 533 3.24 -11.76 -0.78
N THR A 534 4.04 -10.86 -0.20
CA THR A 534 4.40 -9.55 -0.78
C THR A 534 5.83 -9.47 -1.32
N GLY A 535 6.78 -10.15 -0.68
CA GLY A 535 8.18 -10.26 -1.11
C GLY A 535 8.56 -11.65 -1.59
N ARG A 536 9.76 -12.10 -1.23
CA ARG A 536 10.34 -13.38 -1.65
C ARG A 536 10.40 -14.38 -0.49
N GLY A 537 9.51 -15.37 -0.44
CA GLY A 537 9.45 -16.33 0.65
C GLY A 537 9.83 -17.75 0.22
N VAL A 538 10.66 -18.41 1.01
CA VAL A 538 11.08 -19.80 0.80
C VAL A 538 10.74 -20.63 2.03
N VAL A 539 10.08 -21.77 1.82
CA VAL A 539 9.83 -22.78 2.86
C VAL A 539 10.49 -24.09 2.46
N THR A 540 11.37 -24.61 3.31
CA THR A 540 12.14 -25.83 3.04
C THR A 540 11.82 -26.88 4.08
N PHE A 541 11.50 -28.10 3.63
CA PHE A 541 11.31 -29.27 4.48
C PHE A 541 12.47 -30.23 4.27
N THR A 542 13.04 -30.74 5.37
CA THR A 542 14.12 -31.72 5.37
C THR A 542 13.86 -32.86 6.35
N ASN A 543 14.56 -33.99 6.18
CA ASN A 543 14.40 -35.20 6.97
C ASN A 543 12.95 -35.71 6.96
N THR A 544 12.30 -35.77 8.12
CA THR A 544 10.92 -36.23 8.31
C THR A 544 9.97 -35.09 8.70
N ALA A 545 10.38 -33.84 8.42
CA ALA A 545 9.59 -32.68 8.78
C ALA A 545 8.24 -32.69 8.04
N SER A 546 7.21 -32.19 8.69
CA SER A 546 5.85 -32.20 8.16
C SER A 546 5.11 -30.88 8.37
N ALA A 547 4.20 -30.56 7.46
CA ALA A 547 3.20 -29.52 7.68
C ALA A 547 1.81 -29.97 7.26
N SER A 548 0.80 -29.64 8.06
CA SER A 548 -0.61 -29.94 7.81
C SER A 548 -1.44 -28.67 7.94
N VAL A 549 -1.70 -28.01 6.81
CA VAL A 549 -2.14 -26.61 6.75
C VAL A 549 -3.50 -26.47 6.08
N GLY A 550 -4.28 -25.50 6.53
CA GLY A 550 -5.65 -25.29 6.08
C GLY A 550 -5.75 -24.82 4.62
N ARG A 551 -4.84 -23.93 4.19
CA ARG A 551 -4.66 -23.53 2.78
C ARG A 551 -3.17 -23.37 2.46
N LEU A 552 -2.83 -23.50 1.19
CA LEU A 552 -1.49 -23.21 0.68
C LEU A 552 -1.53 -22.03 -0.31
N ASP A 553 -0.74 -20.99 -0.07
CA ASP A 553 -0.56 -19.86 -0.99
C ASP A 553 0.93 -19.63 -1.26
N VAL A 554 1.37 -19.81 -2.51
CA VAL A 554 2.77 -19.73 -2.92
C VAL A 554 2.93 -18.67 -4.01
N GLY A 555 3.54 -17.52 -3.69
CA GLY A 555 3.67 -16.40 -4.64
C GLY A 555 2.30 -15.75 -4.92
N ARG A 556 1.85 -14.90 -4.00
CA ARG A 556 0.48 -14.37 -4.01
C ARG A 556 0.36 -12.99 -4.65
N GLU A 557 0.97 -11.97 -4.07
CA GLU A 557 0.79 -10.57 -4.51
C GLU A 557 1.61 -10.21 -5.75
N ASN A 558 1.31 -9.05 -6.33
CA ASN A 558 2.00 -8.57 -7.52
C ASN A 558 3.53 -8.56 -7.33
N GLY A 559 4.26 -9.21 -8.23
CA GLY A 559 5.72 -9.29 -8.19
C GLY A 559 6.33 -10.18 -7.08
N SER A 560 5.50 -10.84 -6.25
CA SER A 560 5.97 -11.72 -5.17
C SER A 560 6.55 -13.03 -5.71
N VAL A 561 7.40 -13.67 -4.91
CA VAL A 561 8.00 -14.98 -5.24
C VAL A 561 7.86 -15.91 -4.07
N GLY A 562 7.13 -17.00 -4.26
CA GLY A 562 6.98 -18.08 -3.29
C GLY A 562 7.67 -19.35 -3.74
N VAL A 563 8.40 -19.98 -2.83
CA VAL A 563 9.05 -21.28 -3.07
C VAL A 563 8.76 -22.22 -1.91
N ILE A 564 8.40 -23.46 -2.24
CA ILE A 564 8.34 -24.58 -1.29
C ILE A 564 9.21 -25.71 -1.79
N ARG A 565 10.05 -26.28 -0.93
CA ARG A 565 10.92 -27.42 -1.24
C ARG A 565 10.68 -28.59 -0.30
N LEU A 566 10.44 -29.76 -0.86
CA LEU A 566 10.18 -31.01 -0.14
C LEU A 566 11.30 -32.01 -0.45
N ALA A 567 12.15 -32.27 0.55
CA ALA A 567 13.18 -33.31 0.47
C ALA A 567 12.59 -34.72 0.69
N PRO A 568 13.35 -35.81 0.39
CA PRO A 568 12.93 -37.17 0.70
C PRO A 568 12.49 -37.37 2.15
N GLY A 569 11.34 -38.02 2.35
CA GLY A 569 10.80 -38.35 3.68
C GLY A 569 9.93 -37.26 4.33
N THR A 570 9.79 -36.09 3.69
CA THR A 570 9.00 -34.97 4.22
C THR A 570 7.53 -35.06 3.80
N VAL A 571 6.64 -34.39 4.55
CA VAL A 571 5.19 -34.40 4.27
C VAL A 571 4.61 -32.99 4.24
N LEU A 572 3.94 -32.63 3.16
CA LEU A 572 3.08 -31.46 3.10
C LEU A 572 1.64 -31.91 2.87
N HIS A 573 0.74 -31.53 3.77
CA HIS A 573 -0.69 -31.79 3.64
C HIS A 573 -1.45 -30.47 3.60
N SER A 574 -2.24 -30.26 2.55
CA SER A 574 -3.12 -29.10 2.41
C SER A 574 -4.58 -29.50 2.56
N ARG A 575 -5.36 -28.74 3.32
CA ARG A 575 -6.80 -28.92 3.47
C ARG A 575 -7.58 -27.94 2.59
N SER A 576 -7.01 -27.63 1.43
CA SER A 576 -7.66 -26.80 0.43
C SER A 576 -8.84 -27.52 -0.21
N GLY A 577 -9.81 -26.76 -0.69
CA GLY A 577 -11.07 -27.28 -1.21
C GLY A 577 -11.83 -26.25 -2.04
N SER A 578 -13.01 -26.63 -2.53
CA SER A 578 -13.88 -25.69 -3.24
C SER A 578 -14.25 -24.50 -2.34
N GLY A 579 -13.90 -23.28 -2.76
CA GLY A 579 -14.03 -22.05 -1.95
C GLY A 579 -12.83 -21.74 -1.04
N ASN A 580 -11.84 -22.63 -0.95
CA ASN A 580 -10.60 -22.48 -0.19
C ASN A 580 -9.41 -23.10 -0.97
N THR A 581 -9.25 -22.68 -2.22
CA THR A 581 -8.29 -23.24 -3.19
C THR A 581 -6.84 -23.05 -2.74
N ALA A 582 -5.99 -24.08 -2.92
CA ALA A 582 -4.54 -23.91 -2.82
C ALA A 582 -4.01 -23.27 -4.09
N PHE A 583 -3.06 -22.34 -3.98
CA PHE A 583 -2.52 -21.62 -5.12
C PHE A 583 -1.00 -21.62 -5.19
N ALA A 584 -0.48 -21.68 -6.41
CA ALA A 584 0.87 -21.26 -6.74
C ALA A 584 0.85 -20.29 -7.92
N GLY A 585 1.33 -19.05 -7.73
CA GLY A 585 1.26 -17.97 -8.71
C GLY A 585 -0.18 -17.46 -8.87
N ILE A 586 -0.50 -16.38 -8.16
CA ILE A 586 -1.86 -15.83 -8.10
C ILE A 586 -2.00 -14.58 -8.97
N ASN A 587 -1.44 -13.45 -8.52
CA ASN A 587 -1.61 -12.14 -9.12
C ASN A 587 -0.56 -11.83 -10.21
N ASN A 588 -0.68 -10.68 -10.88
CA ASN A 588 0.18 -10.31 -12.00
C ASN A 588 1.66 -10.19 -11.57
N GLY A 589 2.56 -10.87 -12.27
CA GLY A 589 4.00 -10.89 -11.95
C GLY A 589 4.35 -11.75 -10.73
N SER A 590 3.38 -12.38 -10.06
CA SER A 590 3.66 -13.32 -8.99
C SER A 590 4.22 -14.64 -9.53
N TYR A 591 5.11 -15.25 -8.76
CA TYR A 591 5.80 -16.49 -9.11
C TYR A 591 5.70 -17.51 -7.99
N GLY A 592 4.96 -18.59 -8.18
CA GLY A 592 4.84 -19.69 -7.22
C GLY A 592 5.54 -20.94 -7.71
N TYR A 593 6.45 -21.50 -6.89
CA TYR A 593 7.19 -22.71 -7.21
C TYR A 593 7.11 -23.74 -6.07
N ILE A 594 6.63 -24.94 -6.38
CA ILE A 594 6.64 -26.06 -5.45
C ILE A 594 7.53 -27.15 -6.04
N GLN A 595 8.57 -27.52 -5.31
CA GLN A 595 9.57 -28.52 -5.68
C GLN A 595 9.42 -29.74 -4.77
N ASN A 596 9.14 -30.89 -5.35
CA ASN A 596 9.06 -32.17 -4.67
C ASN A 596 10.15 -33.13 -5.18
N ASP A 597 11.20 -33.31 -4.39
CA ASP A 597 12.34 -34.17 -4.74
C ASP A 597 12.36 -35.49 -3.95
N GLY A 598 11.19 -35.94 -3.47
CA GLY A 598 11.05 -37.21 -2.75
C GLY A 598 10.11 -37.19 -1.54
N GLY A 599 9.45 -36.07 -1.27
CA GLY A 599 8.45 -35.95 -0.23
C GLY A 599 7.05 -36.39 -0.68
N THR A 600 6.10 -36.29 0.24
CA THR A 600 4.68 -36.57 0.02
C THR A 600 3.89 -35.27 0.12
N PHE A 601 3.29 -34.83 -0.99
CA PHE A 601 2.34 -33.72 -1.00
C PHE A 601 0.91 -34.25 -1.18
N THR A 602 0.09 -34.11 -0.14
CA THR A 602 -1.34 -34.46 -0.20
C THR A 602 -2.23 -33.22 -0.13
N ASN A 603 -3.38 -33.27 -0.77
CA ASN A 603 -4.37 -32.19 -0.69
C ASN A 603 -5.81 -32.74 -0.65
N ASN A 604 -6.64 -32.21 0.23
CA ASN A 604 -8.02 -32.65 0.39
C ASN A 604 -8.95 -32.19 -0.75
N GLY A 605 -8.52 -31.27 -1.61
CA GLY A 605 -9.41 -30.69 -2.61
C GLY A 605 -8.69 -29.93 -3.73
N GLU A 606 -8.88 -28.63 -3.85
CA GLU A 606 -8.49 -27.87 -5.05
C GLU A 606 -7.05 -27.33 -4.99
N LEU A 607 -6.31 -27.41 -6.11
CA LEU A 607 -5.00 -26.78 -6.33
C LEU A 607 -4.99 -26.07 -7.69
N ALA A 608 -4.56 -24.82 -7.74
CA ALA A 608 -4.42 -24.05 -8.98
C ALA A 608 -3.00 -23.50 -9.17
N LEU A 609 -2.42 -23.78 -10.35
CA LEU A 609 -1.12 -23.29 -10.77
C LEU A 609 -1.31 -22.19 -11.83
N GLY A 610 -0.86 -20.97 -11.55
CA GLY A 610 -0.99 -19.83 -12.45
C GLY A 610 -2.45 -19.39 -12.62
N LEU A 611 -2.94 -18.59 -11.68
CA LEU A 611 -4.32 -18.13 -11.66
C LEU A 611 -4.57 -17.03 -12.68
N TYR A 612 -4.18 -15.77 -12.40
CA TYR A 612 -4.48 -14.60 -13.24
C TYR A 612 -3.45 -14.36 -14.34
N THR A 613 -3.80 -13.55 -15.34
CA THR A 613 -2.89 -13.12 -16.40
C THR A 613 -1.59 -12.54 -15.81
N GLY A 614 -0.45 -12.97 -16.33
CA GLY A 614 0.88 -12.54 -15.86
C GLY A 614 1.40 -13.26 -14.61
N SER A 615 0.59 -14.11 -13.97
CA SER A 615 1.07 -15.01 -12.89
C SER A 615 1.76 -16.25 -13.46
N CYS A 616 2.68 -16.83 -12.69
CA CYS A 616 3.31 -18.11 -13.02
C CYS A 616 3.28 -19.06 -11.81
N GLY A 617 2.73 -20.26 -12.01
CA GLY A 617 2.71 -21.33 -11.02
C GLY A 617 3.35 -22.59 -11.57
N ILE A 618 4.37 -23.11 -10.88
CA ILE A 618 5.07 -24.32 -11.29
C ILE A 618 5.08 -25.34 -10.15
N TYR A 619 4.64 -26.56 -10.45
CA TYR A 619 4.85 -27.74 -9.61
C TYR A 619 5.88 -28.63 -10.29
N ARG A 620 7.04 -28.86 -9.68
CA ARG A 620 8.06 -29.78 -10.18
C ARG A 620 8.18 -30.96 -9.23
N GLN A 621 8.14 -32.18 -9.79
CA GLN A 621 8.38 -33.41 -9.07
C GLN A 621 9.48 -34.23 -9.76
N THR A 622 10.49 -34.64 -9.01
CA THR A 622 11.55 -35.56 -9.47
C THR A 622 11.47 -36.93 -8.81
N ALA A 623 10.86 -37.01 -7.63
CA ALA A 623 10.57 -38.23 -6.90
C ALA A 623 9.42 -38.00 -5.91
N GLY A 624 9.01 -39.04 -5.18
CA GLY A 624 7.99 -38.94 -4.13
C GLY A 624 6.56 -39.04 -4.67
N GLU A 625 5.61 -38.46 -3.96
CA GLU A 625 4.19 -38.57 -4.25
C GLU A 625 3.46 -37.23 -4.18
N PHE A 626 2.60 -36.99 -5.16
CA PHE A 626 1.49 -36.06 -5.05
C PHE A 626 0.16 -36.82 -5.08
N ALA A 627 -0.71 -36.57 -4.12
CA ALA A 627 -2.03 -37.20 -4.08
C ALA A 627 -3.15 -36.24 -3.70
N MET A 628 -4.12 -36.08 -4.60
CA MET A 628 -5.38 -35.41 -4.32
C MET A 628 -6.38 -36.41 -3.78
N ALA A 629 -6.96 -36.12 -2.63
CA ALA A 629 -7.99 -36.95 -2.03
C ALA A 629 -9.21 -37.08 -2.96
N GLY A 630 -9.89 -38.22 -2.90
CA GLY A 630 -11.14 -38.46 -3.62
C GLY A 630 -12.15 -39.13 -2.69
N GLY A 631 -13.43 -39.07 -3.06
CA GLY A 631 -14.51 -39.67 -2.29
C GLY A 631 -15.76 -38.79 -2.25
N THR A 632 -16.54 -38.91 -1.17
CA THR A 632 -17.70 -38.04 -0.91
C THR A 632 -17.23 -36.71 -0.33
N VAL A 633 -17.65 -35.61 -0.93
CA VAL A 633 -17.34 -34.26 -0.44
C VAL A 633 -17.95 -34.09 0.95
N ALA A 634 -17.13 -33.67 1.92
CA ALA A 634 -17.60 -33.36 3.26
C ALA A 634 -18.61 -32.20 3.23
N PRO A 635 -19.68 -32.22 4.06
CA PRO A 635 -20.58 -31.08 4.21
C PRO A 635 -19.83 -29.79 4.59
N ALA A 636 -20.35 -28.64 4.13
CA ALA A 636 -19.77 -27.34 4.47
C ALA A 636 -19.68 -27.13 5.99
N GLY A 637 -18.53 -26.63 6.45
CA GLY A 637 -18.21 -26.45 7.86
C GLY A 637 -17.83 -27.72 8.62
N THR A 638 -17.73 -28.88 7.96
CA THR A 638 -17.33 -30.14 8.61
C THR A 638 -15.93 -30.59 8.19
N GLN A 639 -15.18 -31.14 9.15
CA GLN A 639 -13.87 -31.73 8.90
C GLN A 639 -14.00 -33.07 8.18
N GLY A 640 -13.10 -33.36 7.24
CA GLY A 640 -13.17 -34.57 6.42
C GLY A 640 -11.98 -34.75 5.48
N GLY A 641 -11.85 -35.96 4.94
CA GLY A 641 -10.72 -36.32 4.07
C GLY A 641 -10.82 -35.82 2.64
N TYR A 642 -12.00 -35.34 2.18
CA TYR A 642 -12.18 -34.80 0.83
C TYR A 642 -13.10 -33.58 0.86
N TYR A 643 -12.58 -32.43 0.41
CA TYR A 643 -13.25 -31.13 0.42
C TYR A 643 -13.77 -30.67 -0.93
N GLY A 644 -13.67 -31.54 -1.93
CA GLY A 644 -14.05 -31.22 -3.29
C GLY A 644 -13.02 -30.31 -3.95
N GLY A 645 -12.81 -30.49 -5.24
CA GLY A 645 -11.88 -29.68 -6.02
C GLY A 645 -11.12 -30.51 -7.02
N LEU A 646 -10.38 -29.82 -7.88
CA LEU A 646 -9.60 -30.40 -8.97
C LEU A 646 -8.18 -29.82 -8.94
N THR A 647 -7.28 -30.38 -9.74
CA THR A 647 -6.05 -29.65 -10.09
C THR A 647 -6.26 -28.83 -11.33
N TYR A 648 -6.02 -27.53 -11.24
CA TYR A 648 -5.99 -26.58 -12.35
C TYR A 648 -4.55 -26.26 -12.72
N ILE A 649 -4.16 -26.55 -13.95
CA ILE A 649 -2.87 -26.15 -14.52
C ILE A 649 -3.14 -25.04 -15.52
N GLY A 650 -2.60 -23.85 -15.24
CA GLY A 650 -2.65 -22.69 -16.13
C GLY A 650 -4.08 -22.27 -16.38
N ARG A 651 -4.65 -21.42 -15.51
CA ARG A 651 -5.98 -20.86 -15.73
C ARG A 651 -5.88 -19.72 -16.74
N SER A 652 -5.64 -18.49 -16.26
CA SER A 652 -5.29 -17.35 -17.12
C SER A 652 -3.80 -17.00 -17.08
N GLY A 653 -3.08 -17.51 -16.08
CA GLY A 653 -1.63 -17.39 -15.99
C GLY A 653 -0.89 -18.46 -16.77
N THR A 654 0.39 -18.61 -16.45
CA THR A 654 1.19 -19.75 -16.89
C THR A 654 1.23 -20.79 -15.77
N GLY A 655 0.70 -21.98 -16.02
CA GLY A 655 0.80 -23.12 -15.11
C GLY A 655 1.63 -24.24 -15.72
N HIS A 656 2.57 -24.79 -14.95
CA HIS A 656 3.38 -25.93 -15.39
C HIS A 656 3.45 -26.99 -14.29
N ALA A 657 2.89 -28.17 -14.55
CA ALA A 657 3.19 -29.37 -13.77
C ALA A 657 4.28 -30.17 -14.50
N TYR A 658 5.47 -30.22 -13.93
CA TYR A 658 6.59 -30.99 -14.45
C TYR A 658 6.86 -32.20 -13.56
N VAL A 659 6.42 -33.39 -14.00
CA VAL A 659 6.58 -34.64 -13.26
C VAL A 659 7.57 -35.52 -14.02
N SER A 660 8.76 -35.67 -13.45
CA SER A 660 9.88 -36.42 -14.04
C SER A 660 10.21 -37.73 -13.31
N GLY A 661 9.63 -37.92 -12.11
CA GLY A 661 9.67 -39.18 -11.38
C GLY A 661 8.64 -39.22 -10.26
N GLY A 662 8.48 -40.39 -9.64
CA GLY A 662 7.48 -40.62 -8.58
C GLY A 662 6.03 -40.73 -9.09
N SER A 663 5.06 -40.56 -8.19
CA SER A 663 3.63 -40.69 -8.49
C SER A 663 2.89 -39.36 -8.36
N PHE A 664 1.98 -39.06 -9.28
CA PHE A 664 1.06 -37.92 -9.23
C PHE A 664 -0.36 -38.43 -9.48
N VAL A 665 -1.22 -38.41 -8.46
CA VAL A 665 -2.51 -39.09 -8.48
C VAL A 665 -3.65 -38.16 -8.13
N GLN A 666 -4.70 -38.22 -8.96
CA GLN A 666 -6.03 -37.71 -8.65
C GLN A 666 -6.94 -38.89 -8.30
N TYR A 667 -7.30 -39.05 -7.03
CA TYR A 667 -8.14 -40.19 -6.63
C TYR A 667 -9.61 -40.03 -7.04
N GLY A 668 -10.30 -41.18 -7.16
CA GLY A 668 -11.73 -41.23 -7.49
C GLY A 668 -12.02 -40.75 -8.92
N ASN A 669 -12.97 -39.81 -9.04
CA ASN A 669 -13.37 -39.22 -10.33
C ASN A 669 -12.76 -37.83 -10.57
N ASN A 670 -11.70 -37.50 -9.81
CA ASN A 670 -11.06 -36.20 -9.89
C ASN A 670 -10.31 -36.04 -11.22
N GLN A 671 -10.39 -34.84 -11.77
CA GLN A 671 -9.84 -34.46 -13.06
C GLN A 671 -8.64 -33.54 -12.89
N ILE A 672 -7.84 -33.47 -13.95
CA ILE A 672 -6.93 -32.34 -14.16
C ILE A 672 -7.58 -31.41 -15.17
N HIS A 673 -7.70 -30.14 -14.82
CA HIS A 673 -8.19 -29.09 -15.70
C HIS A 673 -7.01 -28.27 -16.21
N MET A 674 -6.91 -28.11 -17.52
CA MET A 674 -5.80 -27.39 -18.15
C MET A 674 -6.31 -26.25 -19.01
N GLY A 675 -5.84 -25.03 -18.78
CA GLY A 675 -6.31 -23.89 -19.56
C GLY A 675 -7.78 -23.54 -19.26
N SER A 676 -8.35 -23.98 -18.13
CA SER A 676 -9.78 -23.82 -17.83
C SER A 676 -10.06 -22.65 -16.89
N ARG A 677 -11.03 -21.80 -17.24
CA ARG A 677 -11.44 -20.65 -16.43
C ARG A 677 -12.80 -20.11 -16.85
N ASP A 678 -13.60 -19.66 -15.88
CA ASP A 678 -14.93 -19.10 -16.12
C ASP A 678 -14.92 -17.63 -16.58
N THR A 679 -13.74 -17.01 -16.69
CA THR A 679 -13.55 -15.64 -17.16
C THR A 679 -12.53 -15.58 -18.30
N ILE A 680 -12.74 -14.69 -19.28
CA ILE A 680 -11.97 -14.62 -20.53
C ILE A 680 -10.55 -14.11 -20.24
N ASN A 681 -9.51 -14.96 -20.30
CA ASN A 681 -8.12 -14.50 -20.25
C ASN A 681 -7.10 -15.63 -20.57
N GLY A 682 -7.12 -16.21 -21.77
CA GLY A 682 -6.01 -16.96 -22.36
C GLY A 682 -5.19 -17.85 -21.41
N GLY A 683 -3.86 -17.73 -21.46
CA GLY A 683 -2.94 -18.46 -20.58
C GLY A 683 -2.27 -19.67 -21.23
N LEU A 684 -1.22 -20.16 -20.57
CA LEU A 684 -0.43 -21.32 -21.00
C LEU A 684 -0.50 -22.38 -19.90
N ALA A 685 -1.00 -23.56 -20.25
CA ALA A 685 -1.06 -24.71 -19.36
C ALA A 685 -0.16 -25.82 -19.90
N VAL A 686 0.80 -26.26 -19.09
CA VAL A 686 1.74 -27.30 -19.48
C VAL A 686 1.74 -28.43 -18.47
N LEU A 687 1.52 -29.65 -18.95
CA LEU A 687 1.80 -30.88 -18.20
C LEU A 687 2.97 -31.56 -18.91
N THR A 688 4.04 -31.85 -18.19
CA THR A 688 5.17 -32.62 -18.71
C THR A 688 5.31 -33.88 -17.87
N VAL A 689 5.20 -35.04 -18.51
CA VAL A 689 5.43 -36.37 -17.95
C VAL A 689 6.71 -36.90 -18.59
N ASP A 690 7.73 -37.07 -17.76
CA ASP A 690 9.11 -37.33 -18.16
C ASP A 690 9.71 -38.45 -17.30
N GLY A 691 10.89 -38.93 -17.68
CA GLY A 691 11.63 -39.94 -16.93
C GLY A 691 10.81 -41.20 -16.68
N ASP A 692 10.66 -41.58 -15.41
CA ASP A 692 9.92 -42.75 -14.95
C ASP A 692 8.61 -42.40 -14.20
N ALA A 693 8.15 -41.14 -14.32
CA ALA A 693 6.97 -40.66 -13.63
C ALA A 693 5.69 -41.47 -13.95
N SER A 694 4.82 -41.60 -12.94
CA SER A 694 3.45 -42.09 -13.12
C SER A 694 2.45 -40.99 -12.77
N VAL A 695 1.65 -40.57 -13.75
CA VAL A 695 0.59 -39.57 -13.58
C VAL A 695 -0.76 -40.22 -13.85
N SER A 696 -1.72 -40.10 -12.94
CA SER A 696 -3.05 -40.67 -13.11
C SER A 696 -4.18 -39.75 -12.66
N ALA A 697 -5.29 -39.78 -13.40
CA ALA A 697 -6.53 -39.10 -13.07
C ALA A 697 -7.73 -39.75 -13.79
N ASP A 698 -8.96 -39.31 -13.48
CA ASP A 698 -10.14 -39.71 -14.25
C ASP A 698 -9.97 -39.34 -15.73
N ARG A 699 -9.69 -38.06 -16.00
CA ARG A 699 -9.45 -37.51 -17.34
C ARG A 699 -8.78 -36.14 -17.24
N ILE A 700 -8.38 -35.61 -18.40
CA ILE A 700 -7.95 -34.22 -18.53
C ILE A 700 -8.98 -33.43 -19.34
N ASP A 701 -9.49 -32.34 -18.77
CA ASP A 701 -10.37 -31.39 -19.44
C ASP A 701 -9.59 -30.12 -19.79
N CYS A 702 -9.55 -29.79 -21.09
CA CYS A 702 -8.77 -28.70 -21.64
C CYS A 702 -9.65 -27.54 -22.10
N CYS A 703 -9.18 -26.31 -21.88
CA CYS A 703 -9.73 -25.08 -22.46
C CYS A 703 -11.18 -24.78 -22.07
N ALA A 704 -11.70 -25.35 -20.97
CA ALA A 704 -13.09 -25.12 -20.59
C ALA A 704 -13.32 -23.64 -20.25
N ASN A 705 -14.29 -23.02 -20.93
CA ASN A 705 -14.71 -21.62 -20.77
C ASN A 705 -13.62 -20.55 -20.99
N ASN A 706 -12.49 -20.89 -21.60
CA ASN A 706 -11.34 -19.98 -21.69
C ASN A 706 -10.80 -19.82 -23.13
N PRO A 707 -11.23 -18.79 -23.87
CA PRO A 707 -10.71 -18.45 -25.19
C PRO A 707 -9.21 -18.13 -25.19
N ASN A 708 -8.53 -18.42 -26.30
CA ASN A 708 -7.09 -18.21 -26.51
C ASN A 708 -6.16 -18.98 -25.55
N SER A 709 -6.70 -19.88 -24.73
CA SER A 709 -5.90 -20.75 -23.87
C SER A 709 -5.09 -21.76 -24.71
N ARG A 710 -3.87 -22.03 -24.25
CA ARG A 710 -2.95 -22.96 -24.92
C ARG A 710 -2.56 -24.07 -23.96
N VAL A 711 -2.83 -25.31 -24.34
CA VAL A 711 -2.54 -26.50 -23.54
C VAL A 711 -1.50 -27.36 -24.24
N LEU A 712 -0.41 -27.67 -23.53
CA LEU A 712 0.65 -28.57 -23.97
C LEU A 712 0.76 -29.74 -22.98
N ILE A 713 0.61 -30.96 -23.48
CA ILE A 713 0.83 -32.19 -22.71
C ILE A 713 2.02 -32.88 -23.35
N ASN A 714 3.17 -32.87 -22.67
CA ASN A 714 4.43 -33.42 -23.17
C ASN A 714 4.69 -34.77 -22.51
N LEU A 715 4.80 -35.83 -23.32
CA LEU A 715 5.09 -37.20 -22.90
C LEU A 715 6.50 -37.56 -23.37
N LEU A 716 7.49 -37.24 -22.54
CA LEU A 716 8.93 -37.38 -22.82
C LEU A 716 9.52 -38.70 -22.28
N GLY A 717 8.69 -39.42 -21.53
CA GLY A 717 8.95 -40.67 -20.85
C GLY A 717 7.71 -41.00 -20.01
N GLY A 718 7.87 -41.73 -18.93
CA GLY A 718 6.83 -41.96 -17.94
C GLY A 718 5.51 -42.52 -18.49
N THR A 719 4.49 -42.53 -17.63
CA THR A 719 3.14 -43.02 -17.95
C THR A 719 2.08 -42.01 -17.52
N LEU A 720 1.25 -41.59 -18.46
CA LEU A 720 0.01 -40.84 -18.21
C LEU A 720 -1.18 -41.78 -18.34
N SER A 721 -1.83 -42.11 -17.23
CA SER A 721 -2.94 -43.07 -17.14
C SER A 721 -4.28 -42.36 -16.96
N LEU A 722 -5.17 -42.44 -17.95
CA LEU A 722 -6.41 -41.65 -18.01
C LEU A 722 -7.56 -42.42 -18.67
N ARG A 723 -8.78 -41.90 -18.54
CA ARG A 723 -9.93 -42.29 -19.37
C ARG A 723 -9.85 -41.70 -20.78
N TYR A 724 -9.67 -40.39 -20.89
CA TYR A 724 -9.47 -39.65 -22.14
C TYR A 724 -8.93 -38.24 -21.85
N ILE A 725 -8.61 -37.51 -22.93
CA ILE A 725 -8.35 -36.07 -22.92
C ILE A 725 -9.42 -35.39 -23.76
N TRP A 726 -10.10 -34.40 -23.20
CA TRP A 726 -11.15 -33.64 -23.87
C TRP A 726 -10.76 -32.18 -24.01
N ARG A 727 -10.91 -31.62 -25.21
CA ARG A 727 -10.81 -30.18 -25.43
C ARG A 727 -12.18 -29.57 -25.65
N SER A 728 -12.53 -28.58 -24.84
CA SER A 728 -13.64 -27.68 -25.10
C SER A 728 -13.24 -26.66 -26.17
N ALA A 729 -13.85 -26.72 -27.35
CA ALA A 729 -13.48 -25.85 -28.47
C ALA A 729 -13.91 -24.40 -28.22
N GLN A 730 -12.97 -23.56 -27.78
CA GLN A 730 -13.14 -22.12 -27.62
C GLN A 730 -12.40 -21.36 -28.74
N THR A 731 -12.80 -20.11 -29.00
CA THR A 731 -12.11 -19.24 -29.96
C THR A 731 -10.62 -19.11 -29.65
N GLY A 732 -9.76 -19.39 -30.64
CA GLY A 732 -8.30 -19.29 -30.51
C GLY A 732 -7.64 -20.30 -29.55
N SER A 733 -8.42 -21.22 -28.95
CA SER A 733 -7.88 -22.21 -28.02
C SER A 733 -7.21 -23.39 -28.73
N SER A 734 -6.19 -23.95 -28.10
CA SER A 734 -5.46 -25.11 -28.62
C SER A 734 -5.09 -26.08 -27.50
N ALA A 735 -5.17 -27.38 -27.80
CA ALA A 735 -4.65 -28.43 -26.93
C ALA A 735 -3.88 -29.45 -27.77
N THR A 736 -2.67 -29.80 -27.32
CA THR A 736 -1.78 -30.70 -28.04
C THR A 736 -1.16 -31.71 -27.08
N VAL A 737 -1.25 -32.98 -27.44
CA VAL A 737 -0.51 -34.08 -26.83
C VAL A 737 0.71 -34.36 -27.69
N ASN A 738 1.89 -34.25 -27.09
CA ASN A 738 3.18 -34.36 -27.73
C ASN A 738 3.86 -35.64 -27.24
N PHE A 739 4.06 -36.61 -28.13
CA PHE A 739 4.77 -37.85 -27.84
C PHE A 739 6.24 -37.72 -28.24
N ASN A 740 7.14 -37.92 -27.30
CA ASN A 740 8.58 -37.98 -27.52
C ASN A 740 9.27 -38.97 -26.56
N GLY A 741 8.71 -40.17 -26.44
CA GLY A 741 9.23 -41.27 -25.64
C GLY A 741 8.27 -41.79 -24.56
N GLY A 742 7.20 -41.06 -24.24
CA GLY A 742 6.28 -41.43 -23.16
C GLY A 742 5.12 -42.34 -23.52
N THR A 743 4.41 -42.79 -22.48
CA THR A 743 3.25 -43.70 -22.59
C THR A 743 1.96 -43.00 -22.18
N PHE A 744 0.93 -43.07 -23.03
CA PHE A 744 -0.46 -42.85 -22.65
C PHE A 744 -1.09 -44.22 -22.36
N GLN A 745 -1.54 -44.46 -21.14
CA GLN A 745 -2.19 -45.70 -20.74
C GLN A 745 -3.70 -45.50 -20.54
N VAL A 746 -4.49 -46.40 -21.10
CA VAL A 746 -5.95 -46.37 -20.95
C VAL A 746 -6.33 -47.02 -19.63
N ALA A 747 -6.91 -46.27 -18.70
CA ALA A 747 -7.23 -46.76 -17.36
C ALA A 747 -8.64 -47.38 -17.21
N TYR A 748 -9.58 -47.09 -18.12
CA TYR A 748 -11.01 -47.42 -17.95
C TYR A 748 -11.60 -48.14 -19.17
N ASN A 749 -12.56 -49.05 -18.94
CA ASN A 749 -13.26 -49.77 -20.00
C ASN A 749 -14.25 -48.85 -20.76
N ASN A 750 -14.57 -49.19 -22.02
CA ASN A 750 -15.56 -48.52 -22.90
C ASN A 750 -15.23 -47.09 -23.38
N GLN A 751 -13.99 -46.83 -23.82
CA GLN A 751 -13.55 -45.51 -24.28
C GLN A 751 -13.14 -45.51 -25.76
N PRO A 752 -14.06 -45.35 -26.72
CA PRO A 752 -13.71 -45.44 -28.13
C PRO A 752 -12.75 -44.33 -28.57
N ASN A 753 -12.77 -43.13 -27.96
CA ASN A 753 -11.99 -41.97 -28.40
C ASN A 753 -11.10 -41.39 -27.28
N LEU A 754 -9.79 -41.56 -27.40
CA LEU A 754 -8.82 -41.12 -26.38
C LEU A 754 -8.54 -39.61 -26.38
N PHE A 755 -8.59 -38.98 -27.55
CA PHE A 755 -8.29 -37.55 -27.73
C PHE A 755 -9.46 -36.89 -28.45
N GLN A 756 -10.21 -36.06 -27.72
CA GLN A 756 -11.53 -35.58 -28.14
C GLN A 756 -11.55 -34.05 -28.35
N GLY A 757 -12.60 -33.54 -29.01
CA GLY A 757 -12.81 -32.10 -29.19
C GLY A 757 -11.78 -31.42 -30.10
N GLY A 758 -11.14 -32.17 -31.00
CA GLY A 758 -10.08 -31.68 -31.88
C GLY A 758 -8.75 -31.43 -31.17
N THR A 759 -8.48 -32.14 -30.08
CA THR A 759 -7.14 -32.23 -29.47
C THR A 759 -6.15 -32.77 -30.51
N ALA A 760 -5.04 -32.06 -30.73
CA ALA A 760 -4.00 -32.49 -31.66
C ALA A 760 -3.06 -33.51 -31.01
N CYS A 761 -2.52 -34.43 -31.80
CA CYS A 761 -1.51 -35.39 -31.37
C CYS A 761 -0.30 -35.30 -32.30
N ILE A 762 0.84 -34.87 -31.75
CA ILE A 762 2.09 -34.70 -32.49
C ILE A 762 3.12 -35.71 -31.98
N ILE A 763 3.72 -36.44 -32.92
CA ILE A 763 4.76 -37.42 -32.67
C ILE A 763 6.11 -36.82 -33.07
N TYR A 764 7.01 -36.69 -32.10
CA TYR A 764 8.39 -36.27 -32.27
C TYR A 764 9.32 -37.48 -32.48
N PRO A 765 10.60 -37.29 -32.85
CA PRO A 765 11.51 -38.39 -33.19
C PRO A 765 11.67 -39.49 -32.13
N GLY A 766 11.47 -39.18 -30.85
CA GLY A 766 11.48 -40.16 -29.76
C GLY A 766 10.27 -41.11 -29.75
N GLY A 767 9.25 -40.87 -30.58
CA GLY A 767 8.06 -41.70 -30.68
C GLY A 767 7.18 -41.64 -29.43
N GLY A 768 6.41 -42.69 -29.18
CA GLY A 768 5.59 -42.82 -27.97
C GLY A 768 4.70 -44.05 -28.01
N THR A 769 4.11 -44.39 -26.86
CA THR A 769 3.26 -45.58 -26.70
C THR A 769 1.84 -45.18 -26.34
N ILE A 770 0.86 -45.78 -26.99
CA ILE A 770 -0.55 -45.79 -26.54
C ILE A 770 -0.83 -47.21 -26.05
N ASP A 771 -0.80 -47.40 -24.73
CA ASP A 771 -1.08 -48.68 -24.09
C ASP A 771 -2.59 -48.80 -23.82
N THR A 772 -3.27 -49.62 -24.61
CA THR A 772 -4.70 -49.89 -24.41
C THR A 772 -4.96 -50.75 -23.17
N ALA A 773 -3.94 -51.42 -22.64
CA ALA A 773 -4.03 -52.34 -21.52
C ALA A 773 -5.16 -53.38 -21.69
N GLY A 774 -5.32 -53.87 -22.94
CA GLY A 774 -6.34 -54.85 -23.32
C GLY A 774 -7.75 -54.29 -23.48
N ARG A 775 -7.94 -52.96 -23.42
CA ARG A 775 -9.24 -52.28 -23.49
C ARG A 775 -9.55 -51.81 -24.92
N ASN A 776 -10.83 -51.67 -25.26
CA ASN A 776 -11.25 -51.12 -26.54
C ASN A 776 -11.10 -49.59 -26.54
N ALA A 777 -10.06 -49.10 -27.21
CA ALA A 777 -9.75 -47.69 -27.32
C ALA A 777 -9.08 -47.33 -28.65
N THR A 778 -9.49 -46.20 -29.24
CA THR A 778 -8.86 -45.65 -30.45
C THR A 778 -8.53 -44.16 -30.29
N PRO A 779 -7.47 -43.65 -30.93
CA PRO A 779 -7.25 -42.22 -31.04
C PRO A 779 -8.40 -41.57 -31.82
N GLY A 780 -9.14 -40.65 -31.20
CA GLY A 780 -10.23 -39.89 -31.84
C GLY A 780 -9.75 -38.78 -32.80
N THR A 781 -8.44 -38.72 -33.06
CA THR A 781 -7.74 -37.71 -33.87
C THR A 781 -6.62 -38.38 -34.65
N SER A 782 -6.16 -37.74 -35.72
CA SER A 782 -5.00 -38.24 -36.49
C SER A 782 -3.72 -38.05 -35.68
N LEU A 783 -2.87 -39.09 -35.67
CA LEU A 783 -1.51 -38.99 -35.13
C LEU A 783 -0.60 -38.44 -36.24
N ALA A 784 -0.04 -37.24 -36.04
CA ALA A 784 0.79 -36.57 -37.03
C ALA A 784 2.25 -36.48 -36.58
N GLY A 785 3.20 -36.68 -37.49
CA GLY A 785 4.60 -36.35 -37.23
C GLY A 785 4.80 -34.84 -37.10
N ALA A 786 5.76 -34.40 -36.29
CA ALA A 786 6.11 -32.98 -36.17
C ALA A 786 6.59 -32.41 -37.53
N PRO A 787 5.93 -31.38 -38.10
CA PRO A 787 6.32 -30.83 -39.40
C PRO A 787 7.48 -29.83 -39.27
N GLY A 788 8.36 -29.79 -40.27
CA GLY A 788 9.42 -28.76 -40.38
C GLY A 788 10.51 -28.88 -39.30
N MET A 789 11.18 -27.76 -38.99
CA MET A 789 12.22 -27.72 -37.95
C MET A 789 11.63 -27.40 -36.57
N GLY A 790 12.23 -27.98 -35.53
CA GLY A 790 12.01 -27.63 -34.13
C GLY A 790 13.20 -26.87 -33.55
N VAL A 791 13.04 -26.35 -32.33
CA VAL A 791 14.13 -25.76 -31.54
C VAL A 791 14.99 -26.89 -30.99
N ASP A 792 16.26 -26.92 -31.40
CA ASP A 792 17.21 -28.00 -31.04
C ASP A 792 17.97 -27.72 -29.74
N ALA A 793 18.44 -26.49 -29.54
CA ALA A 793 19.15 -26.08 -28.33
C ALA A 793 18.94 -24.59 -28.04
N ILE A 794 19.03 -24.23 -26.75
CA ILE A 794 19.06 -22.85 -26.28
C ILE A 794 20.38 -22.66 -25.55
N ALA A 795 21.31 -21.93 -26.16
CA ALA A 795 22.59 -21.61 -25.54
C ALA A 795 22.40 -20.53 -24.47
N LEU A 796 22.95 -20.76 -23.28
CA LEU A 796 22.94 -19.80 -22.18
C LEU A 796 24.10 -18.81 -22.36
N GLY A 797 23.78 -17.53 -22.56
CA GLY A 797 24.78 -16.47 -22.71
C GLY A 797 25.27 -15.89 -21.38
N SER A 798 24.36 -15.74 -20.42
CA SER A 798 24.61 -15.26 -19.05
C SER A 798 23.74 -16.07 -18.09
N PRO A 799 24.28 -16.52 -16.95
CA PRO A 799 23.51 -17.28 -15.97
C PRO A 799 22.57 -16.42 -15.11
N GLY A 800 22.71 -15.09 -15.14
CA GLY A 800 22.01 -14.18 -14.22
C GLY A 800 22.38 -14.40 -12.75
N SER A 801 21.60 -13.85 -11.83
CA SER A 801 21.82 -13.98 -10.38
C SER A 801 20.55 -13.81 -9.57
N GLY A 802 20.57 -14.29 -8.32
CA GLY A 802 19.51 -14.09 -7.35
C GLY A 802 18.24 -14.90 -7.60
N TYR A 803 18.26 -15.95 -8.43
CA TYR A 803 17.10 -16.83 -8.61
C TYR A 803 16.85 -17.70 -7.36
N LEU A 804 15.60 -17.77 -6.88
CA LEU A 804 15.16 -18.72 -5.84
C LEU A 804 14.51 -19.97 -6.44
N ALA A 805 13.98 -19.81 -7.65
CA ALA A 805 13.35 -20.85 -8.42
C ALA A 805 13.73 -20.68 -9.90
N PRO A 806 13.69 -21.75 -10.71
CA PRO A 806 13.87 -21.65 -12.14
C PRO A 806 13.01 -20.54 -12.76
N PRO A 807 13.56 -19.61 -13.56
CA PRO A 807 12.74 -18.65 -14.30
C PRO A 807 11.88 -19.33 -15.38
N LEU A 808 10.73 -18.75 -15.69
CA LEU A 808 9.90 -19.14 -16.83
C LEU A 808 10.63 -18.80 -18.14
N VAL A 809 10.79 -19.78 -19.02
CA VAL A 809 11.37 -19.60 -20.35
C VAL A 809 10.25 -19.44 -21.37
N THR A 810 10.16 -18.27 -22.00
CA THR A 810 9.18 -17.98 -23.05
C THR A 810 9.86 -17.90 -24.42
N LEU A 811 9.30 -18.62 -25.39
CA LEU A 811 9.74 -18.57 -26.78
C LEU A 811 8.68 -17.88 -27.65
N SER A 812 9.10 -16.93 -28.48
CA SER A 812 8.22 -16.20 -29.41
C SER A 812 8.87 -15.94 -30.77
N GLY A 813 8.06 -15.74 -31.80
CA GLY A 813 8.56 -15.54 -33.17
C GLY A 813 9.10 -16.83 -33.81
N GLY A 814 9.99 -16.70 -34.80
CA GLY A 814 10.60 -17.84 -35.49
C GLY A 814 9.71 -18.56 -36.52
N GLY A 815 8.44 -18.16 -36.65
CA GLY A 815 7.46 -18.75 -37.58
C GLY A 815 6.86 -20.09 -37.13
N GLY A 816 7.41 -20.71 -36.08
CA GLY A 816 6.94 -21.99 -35.53
C GLY A 816 6.05 -21.84 -34.30
N THR A 817 5.58 -22.98 -33.78
CA THR A 817 4.74 -23.04 -32.58
C THR A 817 5.06 -24.27 -31.72
N GLY A 818 4.64 -24.24 -30.46
CA GLY A 818 4.67 -25.40 -29.57
C GLY A 818 5.97 -25.62 -28.80
N ALA A 819 7.04 -24.87 -29.08
CA ALA A 819 8.28 -25.01 -28.32
C ALA A 819 8.08 -24.58 -26.86
N PHE A 820 8.64 -25.37 -25.94
CA PHE A 820 8.59 -25.12 -24.50
C PHE A 820 9.88 -25.62 -23.85
N ALA A 821 10.41 -24.85 -22.92
CA ALA A 821 11.67 -25.15 -22.25
C ALA A 821 11.58 -24.85 -20.76
N PHE A 822 12.48 -25.46 -20.00
CA PHE A 822 12.59 -25.29 -18.55
C PHE A 822 14.01 -24.86 -18.22
N ALA A 823 14.15 -23.77 -17.46
CA ALA A 823 15.44 -23.36 -16.93
C ALA A 823 15.85 -24.30 -15.78
N GLU A 824 17.13 -24.58 -15.66
CA GLU A 824 17.70 -25.24 -14.50
C GLU A 824 18.52 -24.22 -13.72
N ILE A 825 18.49 -24.27 -12.39
CA ILE A 825 19.24 -23.34 -11.55
C ILE A 825 20.09 -24.10 -10.54
N ASP A 826 21.17 -23.45 -10.14
CA ASP A 826 21.81 -23.69 -8.85
C ASP A 826 21.10 -22.77 -7.83
N PRO A 827 20.32 -23.33 -6.89
CA PRO A 827 19.57 -22.53 -5.91
C PRO A 827 20.45 -21.87 -4.84
N ASP A 828 21.67 -22.38 -4.62
CA ASP A 828 22.60 -21.83 -3.64
C ASP A 828 23.37 -20.65 -4.25
N ALA A 829 23.82 -20.80 -5.51
CA ALA A 829 24.43 -19.70 -6.26
C ALA A 829 23.39 -18.69 -6.80
N GLY A 830 22.14 -19.10 -6.92
CA GLY A 830 21.05 -18.30 -7.47
C GLY A 830 21.21 -18.01 -8.97
N THR A 831 21.77 -18.96 -9.72
CA THR A 831 22.15 -18.80 -11.14
C THR A 831 21.48 -19.83 -12.04
N VAL A 832 21.09 -19.46 -13.26
CA VAL A 832 20.68 -20.42 -14.30
C VAL A 832 21.89 -21.21 -14.77
N THR A 833 21.78 -22.53 -14.82
CA THR A 833 22.86 -23.45 -15.21
C THR A 833 22.64 -24.05 -16.59
N ALA A 834 21.38 -24.28 -16.98
CA ALA A 834 21.03 -24.82 -18.28
C ALA A 834 19.60 -24.44 -18.68
N VAL A 835 19.27 -24.67 -19.96
CA VAL A 835 17.90 -24.58 -20.47
C VAL A 835 17.57 -25.91 -21.15
N ARG A 836 16.72 -26.72 -20.52
CA ARG A 836 16.27 -27.99 -21.08
C ARG A 836 15.06 -27.76 -21.98
N ILE A 837 15.16 -28.18 -23.23
CA ILE A 837 14.01 -28.21 -24.13
C ILE A 837 13.10 -29.37 -23.73
N LEU A 838 11.89 -29.05 -23.31
CA LEU A 838 10.85 -30.02 -22.98
C LEU A 838 9.96 -30.33 -24.18
N ASN A 839 9.85 -29.40 -25.11
CA ASN A 839 9.20 -29.61 -26.38
C ASN A 839 9.92 -28.75 -27.44
N PRO A 840 10.47 -29.35 -28.51
CA PRO A 840 11.16 -28.58 -29.54
C PRO A 840 10.18 -27.77 -30.41
N GLY A 841 8.89 -28.06 -30.37
CA GLY A 841 7.89 -27.45 -31.25
C GLY A 841 8.09 -27.82 -32.71
N ALA A 842 7.35 -27.15 -33.59
CA ALA A 842 7.32 -27.47 -35.01
C ALA A 842 7.15 -26.23 -35.90
N GLY A 843 7.58 -26.36 -37.15
CA GLY A 843 7.38 -25.36 -38.20
C GLY A 843 8.26 -24.12 -38.10
N TYR A 844 9.34 -24.14 -37.32
CA TYR A 844 10.26 -22.99 -37.23
C TYR A 844 11.01 -22.79 -38.54
N THR A 845 11.02 -21.56 -39.04
CA THR A 845 11.71 -21.15 -40.28
C THR A 845 12.85 -20.17 -40.00
N SER A 846 12.90 -19.63 -38.78
CA SER A 846 13.97 -18.78 -38.26
C SER A 846 14.11 -18.97 -36.75
N ARG A 847 15.18 -18.41 -36.16
CA ARG A 847 15.43 -18.50 -34.72
C ARG A 847 14.33 -17.77 -33.93
N PRO A 848 13.68 -18.41 -32.94
CA PRO A 848 12.78 -17.69 -32.05
C PRO A 848 13.54 -16.80 -31.06
N SER A 849 12.87 -15.78 -30.54
CA SER A 849 13.33 -15.01 -29.39
C SER A 849 13.05 -15.79 -28.10
N VAL A 850 14.01 -15.82 -27.19
CA VAL A 850 13.92 -16.47 -25.87
C VAL A 850 13.98 -15.40 -24.78
N THR A 851 13.04 -15.40 -23.85
CA THR A 851 13.01 -14.51 -22.69
C THR A 851 12.83 -15.30 -21.40
N PHE A 852 13.45 -14.79 -20.33
CA PHE A 852 13.32 -15.32 -18.98
C PHE A 852 12.51 -14.35 -18.12
N SER A 853 11.60 -14.87 -17.30
CA SER A 853 10.82 -14.06 -16.36
C SER A 853 10.54 -14.81 -15.06
N GLY A 854 10.35 -14.07 -13.96
CA GLY A 854 10.05 -14.65 -12.65
C GLY A 854 11.26 -15.33 -11.99
N GLY A 855 11.01 -16.29 -11.10
CA GLY A 855 12.04 -17.00 -10.34
C GLY A 855 12.75 -16.17 -9.24
N GLY A 856 12.50 -14.86 -9.19
CA GLY A 856 13.05 -13.93 -8.19
C GLY A 856 14.43 -13.36 -8.49
N GLY A 857 15.04 -13.74 -9.61
CA GLY A 857 16.34 -13.24 -10.06
C GLY A 857 16.27 -12.35 -11.30
N SER A 858 17.42 -11.91 -11.77
CA SER A 858 17.61 -11.12 -12.99
C SER A 858 18.87 -11.57 -13.74
N GLY A 859 18.91 -11.38 -15.08
CA GLY A 859 20.01 -11.86 -15.90
C GLY A 859 19.98 -11.37 -17.34
#